data_AF-A0A975MKZ2-F1
#
_entry.id   AF-A0A975MKZ2-F1
#
_cell.length_a   1.000
_cell.length_b   1.000
_cell.length_c   1.000
_cell.angle_alpha   90.00
_cell.angle_beta   90.00
_cell.angle_gamma   90.00
#
_symmetry.space_group_name_H-M   'P 1'
#
loop_
_entity.id
_entity.type
_entity.pdbx_description
1 polymer ?
#
loop_
_entity_poly.entity_id
_entity_poly.type
_entity_poly.pdbx_seq_one_letter_code
_entity_poly.pdbx_strand_id
1 'polypeptide(L)'
;MNEFLPETIELDFPDDSHTAVRYGKKPLSDPKPVDGSRMGLVVLPEPLRGNTSLPPIDKLALSKEPASASAEPQSIFNMDEYTGVTGVTGATASEFKVSSANPIVTSHDFGVTGIASGNSIDQNQFPDPGSRPCYRVYETGCGPNLSCPPGVYYHCFGKSAPKAPPILHDVRLCGVLHVTAIARNKQGHEFGLILEFKDKLGQPKRWNMPSRLLGGRGDELQKELFDNGLDINYLQRSKLADYISRQSPAKTVWTTSVCGWFDQVFVLPHRVVGDATEDVWFQADSAPNLVSNGYRASGSLLEWQHQVARFCLGNPLLLLNVSQAFSGALLGKCQLDCVAVHVFGGSSQGKTSGMLLAGSIWGEPKRYNRSWTATLNGLESAALSVNDGLLCLDEMSKADAADVSKSLYMLANGMGKQRSTISGKTKALHIWRVSILSNGEESIEAHLQKAGLSAKAGELVRFLQLPVFGLYGAFSELHGMKSGREFSALLARNAAHVHGSAGLAFLEKLTRDERDFSEYLDRFLAIFEKQHGPLSPQEGRAARGFALIGLAGELASEYGVTGWPERAAMDAALVCFGEWRKHRGPGELEPKKLIEAVRQYIELYGDSRFTKTDDNSRLHGERSGYWRMTDQGYKQWLFSSAGLKKAIGNTDFQPAVQLLIKEGVLKRGPKKYVTLVKILGVPDWFYVIQLQDDDHAG
;
A
#
# COMPACT_ATOMS: atom_id res chain seq x y z
N MET A 1 9.16 37.49 -2.99
CA MET A 1 8.47 37.96 -1.77
C MET A 1 9.27 37.42 -0.59
N ASN A 2 10.30 38.16 -0.19
CA ASN A 2 11.15 37.85 0.96
C ASN A 2 10.80 38.87 2.03
N GLU A 3 10.05 38.45 3.04
CA GLU A 3 10.04 38.98 4.42
C GLU A 3 9.01 38.16 5.21
N PHE A 4 9.34 37.84 6.46
CA PHE A 4 8.65 36.94 7.42
C PHE A 4 9.02 35.45 7.36
N LEU A 5 10.24 35.13 7.82
CA LEU A 5 10.52 33.89 8.54
C LEU A 5 10.78 34.25 10.01
N PRO A 6 10.03 33.70 10.99
CA PRO A 6 10.40 33.81 12.39
C PRO A 6 11.54 32.86 12.75
N GLU A 7 12.27 33.25 13.79
CA GLU A 7 13.52 32.69 14.31
C GLU A 7 13.51 31.16 14.51
N THR A 8 14.67 30.55 14.23
CA THR A 8 15.05 29.17 14.49
C THR A 8 14.69 28.74 15.91
N ILE A 9 13.87 27.69 16.04
CA ILE A 9 13.63 27.00 17.30
C ILE A 9 14.56 25.78 17.33
N GLU A 10 15.56 25.81 18.22
CA GLU A 10 16.42 24.66 18.51
C GLU A 10 15.58 23.53 19.11
N LEU A 11 15.64 22.36 18.48
CA LEU A 11 15.18 21.10 19.06
C LEU A 11 16.38 20.48 19.80
N ASP A 12 16.39 20.55 21.13
CA ASP A 12 17.36 19.81 21.95
C ASP A 12 17.07 18.31 21.85
N PHE A 13 17.97 17.57 21.21
CA PHE A 13 18.01 16.11 21.29
C PHE A 13 18.89 15.70 22.49
N PRO A 14 18.47 14.75 23.35
CA PRO A 14 19.32 14.25 24.42
C PRO A 14 20.49 13.45 23.84
N ASP A 15 21.70 13.93 24.12
CA ASP A 15 22.99 13.42 23.66
C ASP A 15 23.46 12.29 24.58
N ASP A 16 23.11 11.03 24.26
CA ASP A 16 23.66 9.85 24.94
C ASP A 16 24.82 9.25 24.12
N SER A 17 26.01 9.81 24.32
CA SER A 17 27.27 9.23 23.85
C SER A 17 28.30 9.12 24.98
N HIS A 18 28.13 8.10 25.83
CA HIS A 18 29.25 7.59 26.63
C HIS A 18 30.18 6.74 25.75
N THR A 19 31.13 7.38 25.08
CA THR A 19 32.43 6.76 24.82
C THR A 19 33.49 7.85 24.66
N ALA A 20 34.21 8.10 25.74
CA ALA A 20 35.29 9.07 25.79
C ALA A 20 36.54 8.54 25.05
N VAL A 21 37.00 9.28 24.05
CA VAL A 21 38.43 9.32 23.67
C VAL A 21 38.83 10.78 23.51
N ARG A 22 39.63 11.28 24.46
CA ARG A 22 40.29 12.61 24.44
C ARG A 22 41.47 12.58 23.48
N TYR A 23 41.66 13.64 22.69
CA TYR A 23 42.89 14.43 22.42
C TYR A 23 42.45 15.54 21.42
N GLY A 24 42.32 16.82 21.74
CA GLY A 24 43.33 17.81 22.11
C GLY A 24 42.88 19.20 21.57
N LYS A 25 42.74 20.20 22.45
CA LYS A 25 42.44 21.64 22.16
C LYS A 25 43.72 22.32 21.63
N LYS A 26 43.77 23.24 20.64
CA LYS A 26 43.23 24.62 20.48
C LYS A 26 44.04 25.29 19.30
N PRO A 27 43.82 26.56 18.85
CA PRO A 27 42.61 27.28 18.40
C PRO A 27 42.74 27.96 17.00
N LEU A 28 41.63 28.53 16.52
CA LEU A 28 41.51 29.44 15.36
C LEU A 28 42.32 30.76 15.50
N SER A 29 42.72 31.33 14.36
CA SER A 29 42.96 32.77 14.17
C SER A 29 42.36 33.25 12.84
N ASP A 30 41.60 34.34 12.93
CA ASP A 30 40.77 35.01 11.92
C ASP A 30 41.57 35.99 10.98
N PRO A 31 40.93 36.60 9.96
CA PRO A 31 41.51 36.85 8.62
C PRO A 31 41.73 38.34 8.22
N LYS A 32 42.25 38.55 6.98
CA LYS A 32 42.06 39.68 5.99
C LYS A 32 43.40 40.26 5.42
N PRO A 33 43.42 41.09 4.34
CA PRO A 33 42.63 41.17 3.08
C PRO A 33 43.48 41.50 1.79
N VAL A 34 42.80 41.89 0.68
CA VAL A 34 43.25 42.63 -0.56
C VAL A 34 43.95 41.79 -1.64
N ASP A 35 43.82 41.91 -2.98
CA ASP A 35 43.20 42.80 -4.00
C ASP A 35 43.10 41.92 -5.28
N GLY A 36 42.18 42.03 -6.24
CA GLY A 36 42.12 43.13 -7.20
C GLY A 36 42.82 42.81 -8.54
N SER A 37 42.04 42.38 -9.54
CA SER A 37 42.26 42.52 -11.00
C SER A 37 43.28 41.63 -11.76
N ARG A 38 42.78 40.80 -12.70
CA ARG A 38 43.07 40.89 -14.16
C ARG A 38 42.27 39.87 -14.98
N MET A 39 41.68 40.37 -16.07
CA MET A 39 41.01 39.63 -17.14
C MET A 39 41.96 38.69 -17.90
N GLY A 40 41.40 37.60 -18.44
CA GLY A 40 42.02 36.81 -19.51
C GLY A 40 41.11 35.66 -19.97
N LEU A 41 40.42 35.86 -21.09
CA LEU A 41 39.76 34.80 -21.87
C LEU A 41 40.77 33.69 -22.23
N VAL A 42 40.40 32.42 -22.03
CA VAL A 42 41.02 31.29 -22.74
C VAL A 42 39.95 30.33 -23.25
N VAL A 43 40.13 30.00 -24.52
CA VAL A 43 39.29 29.29 -25.48
C VAL A 43 39.28 27.77 -25.22
N LEU A 44 38.11 27.14 -25.42
CA LEU A 44 37.92 25.68 -25.44
C LEU A 44 38.47 25.06 -26.74
N PRO A 45 39.13 23.89 -26.72
CA PRO A 45 39.50 23.17 -27.94
C PRO A 45 38.42 22.16 -28.37
N GLU A 46 38.08 22.20 -29.67
CA GLU A 46 37.25 21.26 -30.43
C GLU A 46 38.00 19.96 -30.83
N PRO A 47 37.28 18.90 -31.28
CA PRO A 47 37.75 17.51 -31.26
C PRO A 47 38.49 17.04 -32.53
N LEU A 48 39.32 16.01 -32.34
CA LEU A 48 40.13 15.34 -33.37
C LEU A 48 39.30 14.42 -34.28
N ARG A 49 39.54 14.54 -35.60
CA ARG A 49 39.05 13.67 -36.68
C ARG A 49 39.88 12.38 -36.78
N GLY A 50 39.21 11.27 -37.09
CA GLY A 50 39.82 10.02 -37.55
C GLY A 50 38.93 9.34 -38.60
N ASN A 51 39.47 9.20 -39.82
CA ASN A 51 38.88 8.58 -41.01
C ASN A 51 38.79 7.05 -40.90
N THR A 52 37.68 6.45 -41.35
CA THR A 52 37.70 5.19 -42.12
C THR A 52 36.53 5.16 -43.11
N SER A 53 36.87 4.96 -44.38
CA SER A 53 36.05 4.89 -45.59
C SER A 53 35.40 3.51 -45.82
N LEU A 54 34.16 3.49 -46.31
CA LEU A 54 33.51 2.33 -46.95
C LEU A 54 33.23 2.65 -48.43
N PRO A 55 33.38 1.70 -49.38
CA PRO A 55 33.09 1.92 -50.80
C PRO A 55 31.66 1.50 -51.20
N PRO A 56 31.11 1.97 -52.36
CA PRO A 56 29.76 1.62 -52.84
C PRO A 56 29.73 0.85 -54.19
N ILE A 57 28.50 0.53 -54.66
CA ILE A 57 28.02 0.19 -56.05
C ILE A 57 27.96 -1.34 -56.37
N ASP A 58 26.96 -1.98 -57.01
CA ASP A 58 25.67 -1.65 -57.67
C ASP A 58 24.74 -2.90 -57.85
N LYS A 59 23.43 -2.63 -58.04
CA LYS A 59 22.38 -3.24 -58.91
C LYS A 59 22.22 -4.76 -59.12
N LEU A 60 20.97 -5.24 -58.92
CA LEU A 60 20.16 -5.83 -60.02
C LEU A 60 18.65 -5.83 -59.68
N ALA A 61 17.81 -5.77 -60.72
CA ALA A 61 16.44 -5.27 -60.69
C ALA A 61 15.35 -6.35 -60.93
N LEU A 62 14.09 -5.94 -60.67
CA LEU A 62 12.81 -6.28 -61.34
C LEU A 62 12.12 -7.64 -61.10
N SER A 63 10.92 -7.60 -60.48
CA SER A 63 9.61 -7.82 -61.15
C SER A 63 8.45 -7.70 -60.13
N LYS A 64 7.56 -6.70 -60.31
CA LYS A 64 6.15 -6.77 -60.77
C LYS A 64 5.14 -7.44 -59.80
N GLU A 65 4.28 -6.58 -59.25
CA GLU A 65 2.90 -6.75 -58.74
C GLU A 65 1.98 -7.67 -59.61
N PRO A 66 0.85 -8.22 -59.11
CA PRO A 66 -0.25 -7.42 -58.54
C PRO A 66 -1.11 -8.03 -57.39
N ALA A 67 -2.00 -7.16 -56.91
CA ALA A 67 -3.01 -7.30 -55.87
C ALA A 67 -3.97 -8.50 -55.98
N SER A 68 -4.42 -9.01 -54.82
CA SER A 68 -5.77 -9.54 -54.65
C SER A 68 -6.22 -9.47 -53.19
N ALA A 69 -7.53 -9.28 -53.04
CA ALA A 69 -8.25 -9.04 -51.80
C ALA A 69 -8.56 -10.33 -51.03
N SER A 70 -9.12 -10.13 -49.83
CA SER A 70 -10.11 -10.96 -49.11
C SER A 70 -9.65 -11.80 -47.91
N ALA A 71 -10.51 -11.71 -46.88
CA ALA A 71 -10.77 -12.65 -45.79
C ALA A 71 -9.88 -12.60 -44.53
N GLU A 72 -10.30 -11.76 -43.58
CA GLU A 72 -10.19 -12.05 -42.15
C GLU A 72 -11.04 -13.29 -41.80
N PRO A 73 -10.54 -14.25 -41.01
CA PRO A 73 -11.41 -15.19 -40.31
C PRO A 73 -11.77 -14.61 -38.95
N GLN A 74 -13.04 -14.22 -38.81
CA GLN A 74 -13.73 -14.12 -37.54
C GLN A 74 -13.72 -15.49 -36.85
N SER A 75 -13.16 -15.57 -35.63
CA SER A 75 -13.45 -16.67 -34.72
C SER A 75 -14.52 -16.21 -33.71
N ILE A 76 -15.77 -16.51 -34.06
CA ILE A 76 -16.90 -16.57 -33.13
C ILE A 76 -16.65 -17.78 -32.22
N PHE A 77 -16.49 -17.55 -30.92
CA PHE A 77 -16.73 -18.60 -29.91
C PHE A 77 -17.89 -18.15 -29.03
N ASN A 78 -19.02 -18.83 -29.20
CA ASN A 78 -20.18 -18.71 -28.34
C ASN A 78 -19.82 -19.05 -26.90
N MET A 79 -20.22 -18.16 -25.99
CA MET A 79 -20.47 -18.47 -24.59
C MET A 79 -21.67 -19.41 -24.53
N ASP A 80 -21.51 -20.56 -23.89
CA ASP A 80 -22.52 -21.12 -22.98
C ASP A 80 -21.85 -22.08 -21.97
N GLU A 81 -22.24 -21.86 -20.72
CA GLU A 81 -22.25 -22.79 -19.58
C GLU A 81 -20.98 -23.60 -19.24
N TYR A 82 -20.24 -23.12 -18.22
CA TYR A 82 -19.64 -24.02 -17.23
C TYR A 82 -19.83 -23.46 -15.81
N THR A 83 -20.72 -24.12 -15.09
CA THR A 83 -20.84 -24.08 -13.64
C THR A 83 -19.72 -24.89 -13.00
N GLY A 84 -19.21 -24.44 -11.85
CA GLY A 84 -18.35 -25.24 -10.97
C GLY A 84 -16.92 -24.72 -10.81
N VAL A 85 -16.74 -23.65 -10.04
CA VAL A 85 -15.42 -23.25 -9.53
C VAL A 85 -15.04 -24.17 -8.37
N THR A 86 -14.17 -25.15 -8.62
CA THR A 86 -13.44 -25.86 -7.56
C THR A 86 -12.23 -25.02 -7.14
N GLY A 87 -11.97 -25.01 -5.82
CA GLY A 87 -11.01 -24.12 -5.17
C GLY A 87 -9.59 -24.26 -5.72
N VAL A 88 -8.99 -23.10 -6.00
CA VAL A 88 -7.58 -22.99 -6.40
C VAL A 88 -6.72 -23.11 -5.13
N THR A 89 -6.06 -24.24 -4.95
CA THR A 89 -4.88 -24.38 -4.09
C THR A 89 -3.68 -24.55 -5.01
N GLY A 90 -2.77 -23.59 -4.97
CA GLY A 90 -1.54 -23.60 -5.77
C GLY A 90 -0.76 -22.32 -5.48
N ALA A 91 0.17 -22.40 -4.54
CA ALA A 91 1.02 -21.28 -4.16
C ALA A 91 2.49 -21.73 -4.17
N THR A 92 3.21 -21.32 -5.22
CA THR A 92 4.65 -21.51 -5.37
C THR A 92 5.34 -20.16 -5.20
N ALA A 93 6.33 -20.05 -4.32
CA ALA A 93 7.19 -18.88 -4.23
C ALA A 93 8.28 -18.93 -5.33
N SER A 94 8.59 -17.78 -5.93
CA SER A 94 9.65 -17.63 -6.92
C SER A 94 10.68 -16.59 -6.44
N GLU A 95 11.97 -16.95 -6.42
CA GLU A 95 13.09 -16.07 -6.12
C GLU A 95 13.79 -15.58 -7.39
N PHE A 96 14.23 -14.31 -7.38
CA PHE A 96 15.04 -13.68 -8.42
C PHE A 96 16.48 -13.45 -7.92
N LYS A 97 17.46 -13.79 -8.76
CA LYS A 97 18.89 -13.49 -8.54
C LYS A 97 19.18 -12.00 -8.69
N VAL A 98 19.87 -11.41 -7.71
CA VAL A 98 20.72 -10.24 -7.88
C VAL A 98 22.12 -10.63 -7.41
N SER A 99 23.12 -10.52 -8.28
CA SER A 99 24.51 -10.81 -7.92
C SER A 99 25.14 -9.61 -7.21
N SER A 100 25.62 -9.82 -5.98
CA SER A 100 26.68 -9.01 -5.39
C SER A 100 27.44 -9.84 -4.36
N ALA A 101 28.74 -10.03 -4.64
CA ALA A 101 29.84 -10.43 -3.76
C ALA A 101 29.60 -11.56 -2.73
N ASN A 102 30.29 -12.67 -2.96
CA ASN A 102 30.50 -13.77 -2.01
C ASN A 102 30.82 -13.29 -0.59
N PRO A 103 30.19 -13.89 0.43
CA PRO A 103 30.89 -14.29 1.63
C PRO A 103 31.02 -15.82 1.64
N ILE A 104 32.23 -16.29 1.87
CA ILE A 104 32.55 -17.69 2.12
C ILE A 104 31.83 -18.08 3.41
N VAL A 105 30.75 -18.87 3.30
CA VAL A 105 30.09 -19.48 4.46
C VAL A 105 30.76 -20.82 4.71
N THR A 106 31.59 -20.85 5.75
CA THR A 106 32.12 -22.08 6.35
C THR A 106 30.98 -22.90 6.94
N SER A 107 31.00 -24.20 6.66
CA SER A 107 30.10 -25.23 7.18
C SER A 107 29.80 -25.05 8.67
N HIS A 108 28.52 -24.91 9.01
CA HIS A 108 28.02 -25.10 10.38
C HIS A 108 27.21 -26.39 10.44
N ASP A 109 27.59 -27.24 11.39
CA ASP A 109 27.01 -28.54 11.69
C ASP A 109 25.52 -28.41 11.99
N PHE A 110 24.71 -29.16 11.25
CA PHE A 110 23.28 -29.30 11.51
C PHE A 110 23.06 -30.44 12.51
N GLY A 111 22.54 -30.10 13.68
CA GLY A 111 22.22 -31.02 14.76
C GLY A 111 21.19 -32.06 14.34
N VAL A 112 21.64 -33.31 14.22
CA VAL A 112 20.80 -34.51 14.06
C VAL A 112 20.36 -34.99 15.44
N THR A 113 19.05 -35.15 15.63
CA THR A 113 18.50 -35.81 16.80
C THR A 113 18.80 -37.31 16.77
N GLY A 114 19.59 -37.77 17.75
CA GLY A 114 19.69 -39.19 18.15
C GLY A 114 20.92 -39.95 17.63
N ILE A 115 22.12 -39.65 18.16
CA ILE A 115 23.26 -40.57 18.06
C ILE A 115 23.25 -41.49 19.27
N ALA A 116 22.80 -42.73 19.08
CA ALA A 116 23.34 -43.84 19.84
C ALA A 116 24.79 -44.05 19.38
N SER A 117 25.72 -43.97 20.31
CA SER A 117 27.16 -44.14 20.09
C SER A 117 27.49 -45.51 19.48
N GLY A 118 27.97 -45.53 18.24
CA GLY A 118 28.55 -46.72 17.60
C GLY A 118 28.86 -46.51 16.11
N ASN A 119 30.16 -46.48 15.78
CA ASN A 119 30.82 -46.61 14.46
C ASN A 119 30.24 -45.84 13.27
N SER A 120 31.08 -45.04 12.61
CA SER A 120 30.79 -44.31 11.36
C SER A 120 30.31 -45.26 10.25
N ILE A 121 29.00 -45.44 10.13
CA ILE A 121 28.37 -46.07 8.98
C ILE A 121 28.61 -45.15 7.79
N ASP A 122 29.24 -45.66 6.75
CA ASP A 122 29.40 -44.99 5.46
C ASP A 122 28.01 -44.52 4.98
N GLN A 123 27.74 -43.22 5.07
CA GLN A 123 26.40 -42.64 4.95
C GLN A 123 25.74 -42.91 3.59
N ASN A 124 26.53 -43.30 2.59
CA ASN A 124 26.09 -43.60 1.24
C ASN A 124 25.79 -45.09 1.00
N GLN A 125 26.02 -45.97 1.99
CA GLN A 125 25.70 -47.39 1.88
C GLN A 125 24.27 -47.71 2.36
N PHE A 126 23.69 -48.72 1.74
CA PHE A 126 22.35 -49.20 2.12
C PHE A 126 22.34 -49.83 3.51
N PRO A 127 21.20 -49.72 4.24
CA PRO A 127 21.07 -50.27 5.58
C PRO A 127 21.22 -51.78 5.57
N ASP A 128 21.81 -52.28 6.66
CA ASP A 128 21.84 -53.69 6.99
C ASP A 128 20.40 -54.24 7.18
N PRO A 129 20.20 -55.56 7.10
CA PRO A 129 18.88 -56.16 7.27
C PRO A 129 18.19 -55.79 8.60
N GLY A 130 18.94 -55.62 9.70
CA GLY A 130 18.38 -55.31 11.02
C GLY A 130 17.75 -53.91 11.10
N SER A 131 18.20 -52.97 10.28
CA SER A 131 17.69 -51.59 10.24
C SER A 131 16.49 -51.41 9.30
N ARG A 132 15.94 -52.49 8.73
CA ARG A 132 14.81 -52.45 7.78
C ARG A 132 13.50 -52.90 8.46
N PRO A 133 12.33 -52.30 8.13
CA PRO A 133 12.13 -51.26 7.12
C PRO A 133 12.49 -49.87 7.63
N CYS A 134 13.14 -49.06 6.79
CA CYS A 134 13.44 -47.67 7.12
C CYS A 134 13.43 -46.77 5.90
N TYR A 135 13.35 -45.46 6.16
CA TYR A 135 13.58 -44.42 5.18
C TYR A 135 14.99 -43.87 5.36
N ARG A 136 15.68 -43.57 4.25
CA ARG A 136 16.96 -42.86 4.25
C ARG A 136 16.99 -41.83 3.14
N VAL A 137 17.70 -40.73 3.40
CA VAL A 137 17.98 -39.68 2.42
C VAL A 137 19.46 -39.75 2.08
N TYR A 138 19.78 -39.81 0.79
CA TYR A 138 21.17 -39.81 0.31
C TYR A 138 21.42 -38.56 -0.54
N GLU A 139 22.36 -37.72 -0.10
CA GLU A 139 22.74 -36.46 -0.77
C GLU A 139 23.48 -36.69 -2.10
N THR A 140 24.25 -37.77 -2.14
CA THR A 140 25.04 -38.20 -3.29
C THR A 140 24.60 -39.59 -3.76
N GLY A 141 25.26 -40.11 -4.80
CA GLY A 141 25.02 -41.49 -5.21
C GLY A 141 25.15 -42.47 -4.04
N CYS A 142 24.35 -43.53 -4.03
CA CYS A 142 24.22 -44.43 -2.90
C CYS A 142 24.18 -45.91 -3.33
N GLY A 143 24.19 -46.80 -2.34
CA GLY A 143 24.14 -48.24 -2.54
C GLY A 143 25.48 -48.85 -2.96
N PRO A 144 25.50 -50.14 -3.33
CA PRO A 144 26.73 -50.83 -3.73
C PRO A 144 27.40 -50.10 -4.89
N ASN A 145 28.67 -49.74 -4.72
CA ASN A 145 29.48 -48.99 -5.69
C ASN A 145 28.87 -47.63 -6.13
N LEU A 146 28.05 -46.99 -5.29
CA LEU A 146 27.39 -45.70 -5.60
C LEU A 146 26.54 -45.75 -6.89
N SER A 147 26.01 -46.93 -7.21
CA SER A 147 25.29 -47.21 -8.46
C SER A 147 23.90 -46.56 -8.55
N CYS A 148 23.34 -46.13 -7.41
CA CYS A 148 22.00 -45.56 -7.34
C CYS A 148 22.08 -44.02 -7.25
N PRO A 149 21.15 -43.29 -7.89
CA PRO A 149 21.13 -41.83 -7.84
C PRO A 149 20.75 -41.30 -6.45
N PRO A 150 21.11 -40.05 -6.10
CA PRO A 150 20.70 -39.44 -4.84
C PRO A 150 19.17 -39.33 -4.71
N GLY A 151 18.70 -39.36 -3.48
CA GLY A 151 17.28 -39.19 -3.18
C GLY A 151 16.80 -39.83 -1.89
N VAL A 152 15.48 -39.84 -1.73
CA VAL A 152 14.81 -40.52 -0.63
C VAL A 152 14.50 -41.96 -1.03
N TYR A 153 14.92 -42.90 -0.19
CA TYR A 153 14.74 -44.33 -0.39
C TYR A 153 13.93 -44.94 0.74
N TYR A 154 13.07 -45.89 0.38
CA TYR A 154 12.46 -46.82 1.32
C TYR A 154 13.14 -48.18 1.18
N HIS A 155 13.79 -48.60 2.26
CA HIS A 155 14.48 -49.89 2.35
C HIS A 155 13.57 -50.86 3.10
N CYS A 156 13.17 -51.95 2.46
CA CYS A 156 12.29 -52.94 3.05
C CYS A 156 12.64 -54.37 2.61
N PHE A 157 11.81 -55.32 3.01
CA PHE A 157 11.87 -56.70 2.56
C PHE A 157 10.85 -56.93 1.44
N GLY A 158 11.29 -57.57 0.36
CA GLY A 158 10.45 -58.08 -0.71
C GLY A 158 9.71 -59.35 -0.29
N LYS A 159 8.79 -59.82 -1.15
CA LYS A 159 8.11 -61.11 -0.93
C LYS A 159 9.10 -62.24 -1.16
N SER A 160 9.39 -63.04 -0.12
CA SER A 160 10.16 -64.28 -0.24
C SER A 160 9.26 -65.50 -0.09
N ALA A 161 9.66 -66.62 -0.71
CA ALA A 161 9.01 -67.91 -0.52
C ALA A 161 9.17 -68.39 0.94
N PRO A 162 8.26 -69.21 1.48
CA PRO A 162 8.41 -69.76 2.82
C PRO A 162 9.76 -70.49 2.94
N LYS A 163 10.61 -70.06 3.90
CA LYS A 163 11.98 -70.57 4.20
C LYS A 163 13.15 -70.05 3.33
N ALA A 164 12.94 -69.12 2.40
CA ALA A 164 14.04 -68.42 1.73
C ALA A 164 14.52 -67.20 2.56
N PRO A 165 15.82 -66.85 2.51
CA PRO A 165 16.30 -65.61 3.13
C PRO A 165 15.53 -64.40 2.58
N PRO A 166 15.26 -63.38 3.41
CA PRO A 166 14.45 -62.25 3.00
C PRO A 166 15.15 -61.47 1.88
N ILE A 167 14.43 -61.24 0.78
CA ILE A 167 14.95 -60.47 -0.35
C ILE A 167 14.97 -59.00 0.06
N LEU A 168 16.14 -58.37 0.01
CA LEU A 168 16.26 -56.93 0.25
C LEU A 168 15.66 -56.17 -0.93
N HIS A 169 14.80 -55.20 -0.64
CA HIS A 169 14.12 -54.40 -1.64
C HIS A 169 14.34 -52.93 -1.33
N ASP A 170 14.99 -52.22 -2.25
CA ASP A 170 15.42 -50.83 -2.11
C ASP A 170 14.72 -49.97 -3.15
N VAL A 171 13.83 -49.08 -2.70
CA VAL A 171 12.95 -48.32 -3.60
C VAL A 171 13.22 -46.83 -3.48
N ARG A 172 13.68 -46.22 -4.58
CA ARG A 172 13.74 -44.76 -4.67
C ARG A 172 12.33 -44.18 -4.77
N LEU A 173 12.00 -43.25 -3.88
CA LEU A 173 10.71 -42.57 -3.80
C LEU A 173 10.74 -41.26 -4.58
N CYS A 174 11.79 -40.47 -4.42
CA CYS A 174 11.98 -39.19 -5.09
C CYS A 174 13.46 -38.79 -5.09
N GLY A 175 13.78 -37.64 -5.70
CA GLY A 175 15.04 -36.92 -5.48
C GLY A 175 15.23 -36.50 -4.02
N VAL A 176 16.32 -35.82 -3.71
CA VAL A 176 16.64 -35.42 -2.32
C VAL A 176 15.55 -34.50 -1.79
N LEU A 177 14.94 -34.89 -0.68
CA LEU A 177 13.88 -34.14 -0.02
C LEU A 177 14.02 -34.23 1.50
N HIS A 178 14.16 -33.07 2.12
CA HIS A 178 14.24 -32.89 3.57
C HIS A 178 12.98 -32.25 4.11
N VAL A 179 12.57 -32.69 5.31
CA VAL A 179 11.54 -32.02 6.09
C VAL A 179 12.24 -31.26 7.20
N THR A 180 12.38 -29.94 7.05
CA THR A 180 13.31 -29.14 7.86
C THR A 180 12.64 -28.45 9.05
N ALA A 181 11.33 -28.21 8.99
CA ALA A 181 10.59 -27.58 10.10
C ALA A 181 9.09 -27.89 10.10
N ILE A 182 8.46 -27.71 11.26
CA ILE A 182 6.99 -27.67 11.42
C ILE A 182 6.52 -26.21 11.34
N ALA A 183 5.53 -25.96 10.50
CA ALA A 183 4.95 -24.64 10.28
C ALA A 183 3.59 -24.50 10.98
N ARG A 184 3.27 -23.33 11.54
CA ARG A 184 1.96 -23.04 12.19
C ARG A 184 1.60 -21.56 12.13
N ASN A 185 0.30 -21.25 12.11
CA ASN A 185 -0.17 -19.86 12.23
C ASN A 185 -0.26 -19.41 13.71
N LYS A 186 -0.46 -18.10 13.95
CA LYS A 186 -0.56 -17.53 15.32
C LYS A 186 -1.71 -18.12 16.15
N GLN A 187 -2.77 -18.62 15.51
CA GLN A 187 -3.92 -19.22 16.19
C GLN A 187 -3.64 -20.67 16.64
N GLY A 188 -2.46 -21.22 16.34
CA GLY A 188 -2.13 -22.61 16.63
C GLY A 188 -2.87 -23.60 15.72
N HIS A 189 -3.34 -23.13 14.55
CA HIS A 189 -4.01 -23.93 13.54
C HIS A 189 -3.16 -23.95 12.24
N GLU A 190 -3.70 -24.57 11.18
CA GLU A 190 -3.07 -24.60 9.84
C GLU A 190 -1.63 -25.12 9.84
N PHE A 191 -1.43 -26.25 10.53
CA PHE A 191 -0.13 -26.92 10.56
C PHE A 191 0.34 -27.31 9.15
N GLY A 192 1.65 -27.18 8.95
CA GLY A 192 2.36 -27.58 7.74
C GLY A 192 3.75 -28.11 8.04
N LEU A 193 4.42 -28.59 7.00
CA LEU A 193 5.80 -29.03 7.03
C LEU A 193 6.60 -28.25 5.98
N ILE A 194 7.75 -27.72 6.36
CA ILE A 194 8.68 -27.08 5.43
C ILE A 194 9.48 -28.18 4.72
N LEU A 195 9.28 -28.28 3.42
CA LEU A 195 9.98 -29.22 2.54
C LEU A 195 11.08 -28.48 1.78
N GLU A 196 12.29 -29.04 1.77
CA GLU A 196 13.44 -28.54 1.02
C GLU A 196 13.96 -29.61 0.06
N PHE A 197 14.05 -29.27 -1.22
CA PHE A 197 14.48 -30.19 -2.28
C PHE A 197 15.06 -29.42 -3.47
N LYS A 198 15.58 -30.13 -4.47
CA LYS A 198 15.97 -29.53 -5.76
C LYS A 198 14.99 -29.96 -6.85
N ASP A 199 14.64 -29.03 -7.72
CA ASP A 199 13.88 -29.38 -8.92
C ASP A 199 14.75 -30.15 -9.94
N LYS A 200 14.14 -30.66 -11.01
CA LYS A 200 14.82 -31.38 -12.09
C LYS A 200 15.90 -30.56 -12.81
N LEU A 201 15.91 -29.24 -12.66
CA LEU A 201 16.92 -28.34 -13.20
C LEU A 201 18.01 -27.98 -12.18
N GLY A 202 17.97 -28.62 -11.00
CA GLY A 202 18.92 -28.43 -9.92
C GLY A 202 18.69 -27.16 -9.09
N GLN A 203 17.61 -26.41 -9.32
CA GLN A 203 17.31 -25.23 -8.52
C GLN A 203 16.76 -25.65 -7.15
N PRO A 204 17.27 -25.07 -6.05
CA PRO A 204 16.71 -25.33 -4.73
C PRO A 204 15.27 -24.81 -4.66
N LYS A 205 14.43 -25.59 -3.97
CA LYS A 205 13.03 -25.31 -3.69
C LYS A 205 12.78 -25.48 -2.20
N ARG A 206 12.04 -24.53 -1.65
CA ARG A 206 11.55 -24.57 -0.26
C ARG A 206 10.06 -24.31 -0.28
N TRP A 207 9.28 -25.18 0.33
CA TRP A 207 7.82 -25.14 0.25
C TRP A 207 7.18 -25.45 1.60
N ASN A 208 6.26 -24.58 2.04
CA ASN A 208 5.40 -24.86 3.18
C ASN A 208 4.22 -25.74 2.74
N MET A 209 4.36 -27.05 2.93
CA MET A 209 3.35 -28.04 2.60
C MET A 209 2.27 -28.09 3.69
N PRO A 210 0.99 -27.78 3.38
CA PRO A 210 -0.10 -27.92 4.35
C PRO A 210 -0.29 -29.39 4.78
N SER A 211 -0.34 -29.66 6.09
CA SER A 211 -0.47 -31.03 6.61
C SER A 211 -1.77 -31.72 6.16
N ARG A 212 -2.81 -30.95 5.81
CA ARG A 212 -4.07 -31.48 5.24
C ARG A 212 -3.87 -32.29 3.96
N LEU A 213 -2.81 -32.03 3.18
CA LEU A 213 -2.50 -32.78 1.96
C LEU A 213 -2.13 -34.25 2.24
N LEU A 214 -1.79 -34.57 3.50
CA LEU A 214 -1.53 -35.94 3.95
C LEU A 214 -2.82 -36.71 4.29
N GLY A 215 -3.99 -36.04 4.40
CA GLY A 215 -5.25 -36.63 4.84
C GLY A 215 -5.97 -37.53 3.82
N GLY A 216 -5.35 -37.85 2.69
CA GLY A 216 -5.95 -38.61 1.58
C GLY A 216 -5.01 -39.64 0.96
N ARG A 217 -5.21 -39.97 -0.33
CA ARG A 217 -4.36 -40.94 -1.08
C ARG A 217 -3.00 -40.40 -1.53
N GLY A 218 -2.72 -39.12 -1.25
CA GLY A 218 -1.48 -38.43 -1.63
C GLY A 218 -1.47 -37.84 -3.04
N ASP A 219 -2.59 -37.91 -3.79
CA ASP A 219 -2.65 -37.43 -5.18
C ASP A 219 -2.50 -35.90 -5.27
N GLU A 220 -3.10 -35.14 -4.35
CA GLU A 220 -2.95 -33.66 -4.30
C GLU A 220 -1.53 -33.22 -3.93
N LEU A 221 -0.94 -33.84 -2.91
CA LEU A 221 0.47 -33.64 -2.55
C LEU A 221 1.39 -33.88 -3.74
N GLN A 222 1.14 -34.96 -4.47
CA GLN A 222 1.96 -35.33 -5.61
C GLN A 222 1.86 -34.33 -6.77
N LYS A 223 0.66 -33.80 -7.05
CA LYS A 223 0.47 -32.74 -8.07
C LYS A 223 1.31 -31.51 -7.73
N GLU A 224 1.24 -31.03 -6.50
CA GLU A 224 2.00 -29.86 -6.05
C GLU A 224 3.52 -30.11 -6.14
N LEU A 225 4.01 -31.28 -5.72
CA LEU A 225 5.43 -31.60 -5.82
C LEU A 225 5.90 -31.71 -7.28
N PHE A 226 5.05 -32.17 -8.20
CA PHE A 226 5.34 -32.16 -9.63
C PHE A 226 5.39 -30.74 -10.21
N ASP A 227 4.45 -29.87 -9.83
CA ASP A 227 4.45 -28.47 -10.27
C ASP A 227 5.68 -27.72 -9.77
N ASN A 228 6.20 -28.10 -8.60
CA ASN A 228 7.48 -27.60 -8.08
C ASN A 228 8.72 -28.28 -8.70
N GLY A 229 8.53 -29.25 -9.59
CA GLY A 229 9.59 -29.88 -10.37
C GLY A 229 10.37 -30.96 -9.62
N LEU A 230 9.86 -31.52 -8.51
CA LEU A 230 10.52 -32.63 -7.82
C LEU A 230 10.53 -33.88 -8.71
N ASP A 231 11.66 -34.59 -8.72
CA ASP A 231 11.76 -35.91 -9.35
C ASP A 231 11.11 -36.96 -8.44
N ILE A 232 9.98 -37.55 -8.87
CA ILE A 232 9.16 -38.45 -8.04
C ILE A 232 8.92 -39.78 -8.75
N ASN A 233 9.10 -40.89 -8.03
CA ASN A 233 8.61 -42.20 -8.44
C ASN A 233 7.09 -42.29 -8.27
N TYR A 234 6.36 -42.13 -9.37
CA TYR A 234 4.91 -42.08 -9.38
C TYR A 234 4.22 -43.27 -8.69
N LEU A 235 4.78 -44.48 -8.83
CA LEU A 235 4.21 -45.71 -8.29
C LEU A 235 4.25 -45.77 -6.76
N GLN A 236 5.09 -44.95 -6.12
CA GLN A 236 5.36 -44.98 -4.68
C GLN A 236 4.81 -43.77 -3.93
N ARG A 237 3.79 -43.10 -4.47
CA ARG A 237 3.19 -41.87 -3.90
C ARG A 237 2.75 -42.00 -2.43
N SER A 238 2.17 -43.14 -2.05
CA SER A 238 1.75 -43.41 -0.67
C SER A 238 2.95 -43.53 0.28
N LYS A 239 4.06 -44.12 -0.19
CA LYS A 239 5.30 -44.24 0.59
C LYS A 239 6.02 -42.91 0.76
N LEU A 240 5.91 -42.02 -0.21
CA LEU A 240 6.41 -40.64 -0.10
C LEU A 240 5.59 -39.85 0.95
N ALA A 241 4.27 -39.95 0.93
CA ALA A 241 3.43 -39.33 1.96
C ALA A 241 3.71 -39.88 3.37
N ASP A 242 3.90 -41.20 3.49
CA ASP A 242 4.30 -41.88 4.75
C ASP A 242 5.71 -41.46 5.22
N TYR A 243 6.65 -41.25 4.29
CA TYR A 243 7.96 -40.69 4.63
C TYR A 243 7.83 -39.30 5.25
N ILE A 244 7.10 -38.39 4.59
CA ILE A 244 6.94 -37.00 5.01
C ILE A 244 6.19 -36.92 6.35
N SER A 245 5.12 -37.70 6.53
CA SER A 245 4.30 -37.66 7.76
C SER A 245 5.02 -38.17 9.00
N ARG A 246 6.02 -39.04 8.83
CA ARG A 246 6.85 -39.57 9.94
C ARG A 246 7.97 -38.63 10.36
N GLN A 247 8.25 -37.59 9.60
CA GLN A 247 9.30 -36.64 9.98
C GLN A 247 8.82 -35.78 11.16
N SER A 248 9.74 -35.51 12.09
CA SER A 248 9.47 -34.72 13.29
C SER A 248 10.64 -33.77 13.55
N PRO A 249 10.84 -32.75 12.70
CA PRO A 249 11.92 -31.80 12.90
C PRO A 249 11.69 -30.98 14.18
N ALA A 250 12.77 -30.68 14.90
CA ALA A 250 12.71 -29.88 16.13
C ALA A 250 12.44 -28.40 15.85
N LYS A 251 12.83 -27.91 14.65
CA LYS A 251 12.66 -26.52 14.25
C LYS A 251 11.19 -26.23 13.94
N THR A 252 10.73 -25.08 14.41
CA THR A 252 9.39 -24.55 14.12
C THR A 252 9.47 -23.20 13.41
N VAL A 253 8.43 -22.90 12.63
CA VAL A 253 8.32 -21.69 11.80
C VAL A 253 6.89 -21.15 11.91
N TRP A 254 6.75 -19.84 12.05
CA TRP A 254 5.44 -19.18 11.99
C TRP A 254 5.00 -18.96 10.54
N THR A 255 3.71 -19.03 10.27
CA THR A 255 3.15 -18.72 8.95
C THR A 255 2.19 -17.55 9.02
N THR A 256 2.19 -16.72 7.98
CA THR A 256 1.22 -15.63 7.79
C THR A 256 0.85 -15.50 6.32
N SER A 257 -0.43 -15.19 6.05
CA SER A 257 -0.94 -14.87 4.72
C SER A 257 -1.08 -13.36 4.47
N VAL A 258 -0.66 -12.54 5.42
CA VAL A 258 -0.73 -11.08 5.39
C VAL A 258 0.67 -10.50 5.59
N CYS A 259 0.99 -9.43 4.85
CA CYS A 259 2.23 -8.67 5.01
C CYS A 259 2.14 -7.71 6.22
N GLY A 260 3.22 -6.99 6.51
CA GLY A 260 3.26 -5.99 7.59
C GLY A 260 3.82 -6.54 8.89
N TRP A 261 3.46 -5.91 10.02
CA TRP A 261 4.02 -6.28 11.32
C TRP A 261 3.54 -7.66 11.77
N PHE A 262 4.51 -8.52 12.07
CA PHE A 262 4.34 -9.79 12.77
C PHE A 262 5.17 -9.72 14.05
N ASP A 263 4.55 -9.25 15.13
CA ASP A 263 5.24 -8.90 16.38
C ASP A 263 6.39 -7.92 16.11
N GLN A 264 7.65 -8.32 16.32
CA GLN A 264 8.82 -7.46 16.15
C GLN A 264 9.44 -7.48 14.75
N VAL A 265 8.93 -8.32 13.85
CA VAL A 265 9.43 -8.38 12.47
C VAL A 265 8.42 -7.83 11.48
N PHE A 266 8.94 -7.33 10.37
CA PHE A 266 8.13 -6.86 9.25
C PHE A 266 8.17 -7.87 8.11
N VAL A 267 7.00 -8.34 7.69
CA VAL A 267 6.84 -9.34 6.64
C VAL A 267 6.54 -8.66 5.31
N LEU A 268 7.45 -8.81 4.34
CA LEU A 268 7.25 -8.48 2.93
C LEU A 268 7.01 -9.76 2.13
N PRO A 269 6.41 -9.68 0.92
CA PRO A 269 6.11 -10.89 0.14
C PRO A 269 7.31 -11.77 -0.22
N HIS A 270 8.51 -11.18 -0.26
CA HIS A 270 9.75 -11.86 -0.66
C HIS A 270 10.80 -11.92 0.45
N ARG A 271 10.53 -11.33 1.63
CA ARG A 271 11.54 -11.21 2.70
C ARG A 271 10.88 -10.87 4.03
N VAL A 272 11.46 -11.35 5.13
CA VAL A 272 11.14 -10.90 6.49
C VAL A 272 12.31 -10.03 6.98
N VAL A 273 12.00 -8.90 7.61
CA VAL A 273 12.97 -7.92 8.10
C VAL A 273 12.82 -7.77 9.60
N GLY A 274 13.94 -7.73 10.33
CA GLY A 274 13.98 -7.67 11.78
C GLY A 274 14.45 -8.99 12.39
N ASP A 275 14.60 -9.00 13.71
CA ASP A 275 15.15 -10.13 14.45
C ASP A 275 14.00 -10.91 15.11
N ALA A 276 13.69 -12.10 14.59
CA ALA A 276 12.66 -12.97 15.16
C ALA A 276 13.29 -14.09 16.02
N THR A 277 12.58 -14.51 17.07
CA THR A 277 12.94 -15.70 17.86
C THR A 277 12.73 -17.00 17.08
N GLU A 278 11.75 -17.02 16.18
CA GLU A 278 11.44 -18.11 15.27
C GLU A 278 11.24 -17.55 13.85
N ASP A 279 11.68 -18.29 12.83
CA ASP A 279 11.50 -17.86 11.43
C ASP A 279 10.01 -17.62 11.12
N VAL A 280 9.72 -16.61 10.29
CA VAL A 280 8.38 -16.34 9.78
C VAL A 280 8.34 -16.61 8.28
N TRP A 281 7.32 -17.33 7.83
CA TRP A 281 7.08 -17.71 6.45
C TRP A 281 5.81 -17.04 5.91
N PHE A 282 5.97 -16.19 4.90
CA PHE A 282 4.84 -15.60 4.19
C PHE A 282 4.28 -16.57 3.15
N GLN A 283 2.96 -16.80 3.18
CA GLN A 283 2.25 -17.61 2.21
C GLN A 283 0.93 -16.95 1.84
N ALA A 284 0.88 -16.30 0.67
CA ALA A 284 -0.34 -15.69 0.17
C ALA A 284 -1.40 -16.73 -0.19
N ASP A 285 -2.66 -16.46 0.17
CA ASP A 285 -3.85 -17.25 -0.25
C ASP A 285 -4.15 -17.09 -1.77
N SER A 286 -3.54 -16.09 -2.42
CA SER A 286 -3.80 -15.68 -3.82
C SER A 286 -2.52 -15.71 -4.65
N ALA A 287 -2.66 -15.85 -5.98
CA ALA A 287 -1.58 -15.99 -6.97
C ALA A 287 -0.27 -15.25 -6.58
N PRO A 288 0.72 -15.97 -6.00
CA PRO A 288 1.88 -15.36 -5.34
C PRO A 288 2.72 -14.47 -6.27
N ASN A 289 2.72 -14.77 -7.57
CA ASN A 289 3.50 -14.06 -8.58
C ASN A 289 3.06 -12.62 -8.84
N LEU A 290 1.80 -12.24 -8.62
CA LEU A 290 1.33 -10.87 -8.86
C LEU A 290 1.75 -9.92 -7.73
N VAL A 291 1.75 -10.42 -6.50
CA VAL A 291 2.15 -9.68 -5.31
C VAL A 291 3.67 -9.56 -5.21
N SER A 292 4.41 -10.66 -5.41
CA SER A 292 5.88 -10.66 -5.33
C SER A 292 6.55 -9.82 -6.44
N ASN A 293 5.97 -9.79 -7.65
CA ASN A 293 6.53 -9.02 -8.76
C ASN A 293 6.51 -7.49 -8.56
N GLY A 294 5.70 -6.99 -7.62
CA GLY A 294 5.68 -5.56 -7.28
C GLY A 294 6.89 -5.11 -6.47
N TYR A 295 7.49 -6.00 -5.67
CA TYR A 295 8.55 -5.69 -4.71
C TYR A 295 9.97 -5.98 -5.24
N ARG A 296 10.18 -5.77 -6.54
CA ARG A 296 11.50 -5.96 -7.14
C ARG A 296 12.45 -4.84 -6.73
N ALA A 297 13.71 -5.17 -6.48
CA ALA A 297 14.77 -4.20 -6.25
C ALA A 297 15.67 -4.05 -7.49
N SER A 298 16.07 -2.81 -7.78
CA SER A 298 17.04 -2.46 -8.81
C SER A 298 17.83 -1.24 -8.34
N GLY A 299 19.16 -1.29 -8.47
CA GLY A 299 20.07 -0.25 -7.98
C GLY A 299 20.22 -0.21 -6.46
N SER A 300 21.15 0.63 -6.01
CA SER A 300 21.51 0.84 -4.61
C SER A 300 20.70 1.94 -3.94
N LEU A 301 20.77 2.01 -2.60
CA LEU A 301 20.17 3.11 -1.84
C LEU A 301 20.77 4.48 -2.24
N LEU A 302 22.10 4.53 -2.42
CA LEU A 302 22.80 5.76 -2.80
C LEU A 302 22.37 6.26 -4.19
N GLU A 303 22.20 5.35 -5.15
CA GLU A 303 21.63 5.69 -6.45
C GLU A 303 20.20 6.20 -6.32
N TRP A 304 19.38 5.60 -5.45
CA TRP A 304 18.01 6.05 -5.22
C TRP A 304 17.98 7.46 -4.63
N GLN A 305 18.87 7.76 -3.68
CA GLN A 305 19.02 9.11 -3.11
C GLN A 305 19.36 10.15 -4.19
N HIS A 306 20.36 9.85 -5.03
CA HIS A 306 20.84 10.76 -6.07
C HIS A 306 19.89 10.90 -7.26
N GLN A 307 19.12 9.86 -7.61
CA GLN A 307 18.28 9.87 -8.80
C GLN A 307 16.80 10.11 -8.50
N VAL A 308 16.34 9.85 -7.27
CA VAL A 308 14.94 9.99 -6.87
C VAL A 308 14.79 10.98 -5.71
N ALA A 309 15.35 10.70 -4.55
CA ALA A 309 15.07 11.47 -3.32
C ALA A 309 15.44 12.95 -3.45
N ARG A 310 16.61 13.27 -4.02
CA ARG A 310 17.09 14.67 -4.11
C ARG A 310 16.12 15.61 -4.83
N PHE A 311 15.37 15.10 -5.80
CA PHE A 311 14.46 15.90 -6.62
C PHE A 311 13.15 16.28 -5.89
N CYS A 312 12.92 15.69 -4.71
CA CYS A 312 11.80 16.05 -3.86
C CYS A 312 12.05 17.40 -3.15
N LEU A 313 13.30 17.77 -2.91
CA LEU A 313 13.63 19.04 -2.24
C LEU A 313 13.07 20.24 -3.03
N GLY A 314 12.51 21.20 -2.31
CA GLY A 314 11.81 22.35 -2.91
C GLY A 314 10.40 22.04 -3.45
N ASN A 315 9.96 20.78 -3.41
CA ASN A 315 8.64 20.35 -3.89
C ASN A 315 7.80 19.74 -2.74
N PRO A 316 7.02 20.53 -1.97
CA PRO A 316 6.29 20.04 -0.80
C PRO A 316 5.37 18.84 -1.09
N LEU A 317 4.69 18.85 -2.22
CA LEU A 317 3.82 17.74 -2.60
C LEU A 317 4.60 16.44 -2.92
N LEU A 318 5.81 16.54 -3.48
CA LEU A 318 6.67 15.37 -3.69
C LEU A 318 7.26 14.85 -2.38
N LEU A 319 7.73 15.75 -1.50
CA LEU A 319 8.19 15.40 -0.16
C LEU A 319 7.08 14.68 0.61
N LEU A 320 5.84 15.18 0.58
CA LEU A 320 4.71 14.53 1.22
C LEU A 320 4.46 13.13 0.63
N ASN A 321 4.36 12.99 -0.70
CA ASN A 321 4.09 11.70 -1.35
C ASN A 321 5.16 10.64 -1.04
N VAL A 322 6.43 11.02 -1.07
CA VAL A 322 7.55 10.11 -0.78
C VAL A 322 7.61 9.79 0.72
N SER A 323 7.37 10.76 1.60
CA SER A 323 7.29 10.52 3.05
C SER A 323 6.13 9.58 3.41
N GLN A 324 5.00 9.73 2.71
CA GLN A 324 3.82 8.91 2.92
C GLN A 324 4.10 7.43 2.67
N ALA A 325 4.99 7.10 1.74
CA ALA A 325 5.37 5.72 1.47
C ALA A 325 5.93 4.98 2.71
N PHE A 326 6.56 5.70 3.63
CA PHE A 326 7.10 5.15 4.88
C PHE A 326 6.05 5.11 6.02
N SER A 327 5.00 5.93 5.93
CA SER A 327 4.02 6.11 7.02
C SER A 327 3.22 4.86 7.36
N GLY A 328 3.04 3.94 6.41
CA GLY A 328 2.32 2.68 6.64
C GLY A 328 2.92 1.87 7.79
N ALA A 329 4.25 1.78 7.86
CA ALA A 329 4.94 0.99 8.86
C ALA A 329 4.87 1.61 10.27
N LEU A 330 4.42 2.87 10.38
CA LEU A 330 4.23 3.58 11.63
C LEU A 330 2.77 3.59 12.12
N LEU A 331 1.81 3.18 11.28
CA LEU A 331 0.37 3.23 11.63
C LEU A 331 0.08 2.54 12.96
N GLY A 332 0.45 1.27 13.11
CA GLY A 332 0.27 0.53 14.36
C GLY A 332 1.07 1.09 15.54
N LYS A 333 2.28 1.60 15.29
CA LYS A 333 3.16 2.20 16.32
C LYS A 333 2.65 3.56 16.82
N CYS A 334 1.85 4.26 16.02
CA CYS A 334 1.26 5.56 16.34
C CYS A 334 -0.24 5.49 16.68
N GLN A 335 -0.82 4.28 16.73
CA GLN A 335 -2.26 4.05 16.99
C GLN A 335 -3.19 4.67 15.93
N LEU A 336 -2.80 4.58 14.66
CA LEU A 336 -3.65 4.92 13.51
C LEU A 336 -4.00 3.65 12.72
N ASP A 337 -5.23 3.58 12.24
CA ASP A 337 -5.68 2.47 11.39
C ASP A 337 -5.38 2.71 9.90
N CYS A 338 -5.41 3.97 9.48
CA CYS A 338 -5.26 4.36 8.08
C CYS A 338 -4.86 5.84 7.98
N VAL A 339 -4.06 6.15 6.97
CA VAL A 339 -3.85 7.52 6.48
C VAL A 339 -3.98 7.49 4.97
N ALA A 340 -4.92 8.26 4.41
CA ALA A 340 -5.11 8.31 2.98
C ALA A 340 -4.97 9.74 2.46
N VAL A 341 -4.22 9.92 1.38
CA VAL A 341 -4.06 11.19 0.67
C VAL A 341 -4.54 10.99 -0.76
N HIS A 342 -5.43 11.84 -1.21
CA HIS A 342 -5.91 11.88 -2.58
C HIS A 342 -5.49 13.19 -3.23
N VAL A 343 -4.55 13.13 -4.17
CA VAL A 343 -4.05 14.30 -4.90
C VAL A 343 -4.89 14.49 -6.15
N PHE A 344 -5.55 15.64 -6.28
CA PHE A 344 -6.42 15.93 -7.42
C PHE A 344 -6.09 17.25 -8.12
N GLY A 345 -6.45 17.35 -9.40
CA GLY A 345 -6.19 18.51 -10.24
C GLY A 345 -6.18 18.14 -11.72
N GLY A 346 -6.00 19.12 -12.60
CA GLY A 346 -6.05 18.89 -14.05
C GLY A 346 -5.11 17.80 -14.57
N SER A 347 -5.41 17.25 -15.74
CA SER A 347 -4.54 16.28 -16.41
C SER A 347 -3.14 16.84 -16.65
N SER A 348 -2.13 15.97 -16.70
CA SER A 348 -0.73 16.33 -17.00
C SER A 348 -0.06 17.30 -16.00
N GLN A 349 -0.54 17.37 -14.76
CA GLN A 349 0.05 18.21 -13.70
C GLN A 349 1.00 17.46 -12.75
N GLY A 350 1.63 16.35 -13.16
CA GLY A 350 2.67 15.69 -12.35
C GLY A 350 2.18 14.85 -11.15
N LYS A 351 0.87 14.67 -10.96
CA LYS A 351 0.28 13.85 -9.88
C LYS A 351 0.84 12.41 -9.86
N THR A 352 0.84 11.75 -11.02
CA THR A 352 1.35 10.39 -11.19
C THR A 352 2.85 10.31 -10.89
N SER A 353 3.63 11.37 -11.14
CA SER A 353 5.07 11.39 -10.82
C SER A 353 5.32 11.20 -9.32
N GLY A 354 4.57 11.89 -8.46
CA GLY A 354 4.68 11.71 -7.01
C GLY A 354 4.38 10.28 -6.57
N MET A 355 3.35 9.65 -7.16
CA MET A 355 3.01 8.25 -6.88
C MET A 355 4.07 7.27 -7.39
N LEU A 356 4.70 7.53 -8.54
CA LEU A 356 5.80 6.70 -9.04
C LEU A 356 7.02 6.77 -8.13
N LEU A 357 7.36 7.95 -7.61
CA LEU A 357 8.45 8.09 -6.63
C LEU A 357 8.13 7.34 -5.33
N ALA A 358 6.90 7.48 -4.81
CA ALA A 358 6.46 6.76 -3.62
C ALA A 358 6.50 5.23 -3.81
N GLY A 359 6.01 4.72 -4.94
CA GLY A 359 6.07 3.30 -5.28
C GLY A 359 7.50 2.77 -5.41
N SER A 360 8.45 3.60 -5.87
CA SER A 360 9.86 3.21 -6.03
C SER A 360 10.56 2.84 -4.73
N ILE A 361 10.01 3.23 -3.58
CA ILE A 361 10.54 2.86 -2.27
C ILE A 361 10.44 1.35 -2.04
N TRP A 362 9.32 0.75 -2.47
CA TRP A 362 8.97 -0.64 -2.19
C TRP A 362 9.26 -1.58 -3.36
N GLY A 363 9.20 -1.09 -4.60
CA GLY A 363 9.64 -1.84 -5.77
C GLY A 363 9.35 -1.15 -7.09
N GLU A 364 9.25 -1.91 -8.20
CA GLU A 364 9.09 -1.34 -9.54
C GLU A 364 7.75 -0.56 -9.63
N PRO A 365 7.74 0.77 -9.76
CA PRO A 365 6.54 1.59 -9.52
C PRO A 365 5.34 1.21 -10.39
N LYS A 366 5.57 0.89 -11.67
CA LYS A 366 4.49 0.50 -12.60
C LYS A 366 3.85 -0.84 -12.24
N ARG A 367 4.60 -1.75 -11.61
CA ARG A 367 4.10 -3.04 -11.13
C ARG A 367 3.61 -2.98 -9.70
N TYR A 368 4.11 -2.03 -8.91
CA TYR A 368 3.70 -1.81 -7.54
C TYR A 368 2.33 -1.12 -7.47
N ASN A 369 2.18 -0.03 -8.23
CA ASN A 369 0.95 0.76 -8.25
C ASN A 369 -0.24 -0.06 -8.77
N ARG A 370 -1.44 0.26 -8.27
CA ARG A 370 -2.70 -0.40 -8.62
C ARG A 370 -3.66 0.61 -9.24
N SER A 371 -4.59 0.12 -10.03
CA SER A 371 -5.67 0.93 -10.60
C SER A 371 -6.87 0.98 -9.64
N TRP A 372 -7.60 2.09 -9.63
CA TRP A 372 -8.94 2.15 -9.03
C TRP A 372 -9.94 1.21 -9.72
N THR A 373 -9.73 0.89 -10.99
CA THR A 373 -10.55 -0.08 -11.75
C THR A 373 -10.19 -1.51 -11.33
N ALA A 374 -10.62 -1.91 -10.15
CA ALA A 374 -10.44 -3.24 -9.60
C ALA A 374 -11.71 -3.72 -8.88
N THR A 375 -11.92 -5.03 -8.82
CA THR A 375 -13.01 -5.58 -8.00
C THR A 375 -12.72 -5.34 -6.52
N LEU A 376 -13.77 -5.25 -5.70
CA LEU A 376 -13.62 -5.07 -4.24
C LEU A 376 -12.72 -6.15 -3.62
N ASN A 377 -12.85 -7.41 -4.07
CA ASN A 377 -11.99 -8.51 -3.64
C ASN A 377 -10.53 -8.34 -4.10
N GLY A 378 -10.32 -7.76 -5.28
CA GLY A 378 -9.00 -7.41 -5.78
C GLY A 378 -8.32 -6.35 -4.91
N LEU A 379 -9.05 -5.31 -4.51
CA LEU A 379 -8.55 -4.28 -3.59
C LEU A 379 -8.34 -4.80 -2.16
N GLU A 380 -9.20 -5.69 -1.67
CA GLU A 380 -9.02 -6.40 -0.40
C GLU A 380 -7.71 -7.20 -0.41
N SER A 381 -7.47 -7.97 -1.48
CA SER A 381 -6.22 -8.75 -1.64
C SER A 381 -5.00 -7.84 -1.77
N ALA A 382 -5.14 -6.70 -2.47
CA ALA A 382 -4.08 -5.71 -2.58
C ALA A 382 -3.74 -5.11 -1.20
N ALA A 383 -4.74 -4.73 -0.41
CA ALA A 383 -4.55 -4.19 0.94
C ALA A 383 -3.82 -5.19 1.86
N LEU A 384 -4.18 -6.48 1.82
CA LEU A 384 -3.48 -7.52 2.59
C LEU A 384 -2.02 -7.73 2.18
N SER A 385 -1.71 -7.50 0.90
CA SER A 385 -0.35 -7.60 0.35
C SER A 385 0.56 -6.41 0.68
N VAL A 386 -0.02 -5.32 1.18
CA VAL A 386 0.68 -4.10 1.60
C VAL A 386 0.23 -3.64 2.98
N ASN A 387 -0.22 -4.57 3.83
CA ASN A 387 -0.60 -4.27 5.20
C ASN A 387 0.59 -3.69 5.98
N ASP A 388 0.34 -2.67 6.80
CA ASP A 388 1.33 -1.77 7.39
C ASP A 388 2.28 -1.13 6.37
N GLY A 389 1.85 -0.98 5.11
CA GLY A 389 2.62 -0.45 3.99
C GLY A 389 1.84 0.59 3.17
N LEU A 390 2.32 0.82 1.94
CA LEU A 390 1.74 1.78 1.01
C LEU A 390 0.82 1.07 -0.02
N LEU A 391 -0.40 1.58 -0.18
CA LEU A 391 -1.30 1.23 -1.26
C LEU A 391 -1.42 2.42 -2.23
N CYS A 392 -0.82 2.30 -3.41
CA CYS A 392 -0.95 3.29 -4.48
C CYS A 392 -2.16 2.97 -5.38
N LEU A 393 -3.12 3.89 -5.49
CA LEU A 393 -4.32 3.77 -6.34
C LEU A 393 -4.35 4.89 -7.39
N ASP A 394 -3.98 4.55 -8.62
CA ASP A 394 -3.85 5.48 -9.73
C ASP A 394 -5.18 5.67 -10.49
N GLU A 395 -5.41 6.91 -10.94
CA GLU A 395 -6.46 7.30 -11.87
C GLU A 395 -7.90 6.96 -11.43
N MET A 396 -8.37 7.61 -10.35
CA MET A 396 -9.73 7.43 -9.83
C MET A 396 -10.83 7.66 -10.88
N SER A 397 -10.60 8.56 -11.84
CA SER A 397 -11.55 8.95 -12.89
C SER A 397 -12.04 7.78 -13.75
N LYS A 398 -11.28 6.66 -13.80
CA LYS A 398 -11.61 5.45 -14.56
C LYS A 398 -12.50 4.46 -13.83
N ALA A 399 -12.77 4.67 -12.53
CA ALA A 399 -13.63 3.80 -11.75
C ALA A 399 -15.05 4.36 -11.64
N ASP A 400 -16.02 3.47 -11.47
CA ASP A 400 -17.40 3.87 -11.20
C ASP A 400 -17.53 4.42 -9.78
N ALA A 401 -18.30 5.50 -9.62
CA ALA A 401 -18.47 6.18 -8.34
C ALA A 401 -19.01 5.26 -7.23
N ALA A 402 -19.88 4.29 -7.54
CA ALA A 402 -20.39 3.35 -6.56
C ALA A 402 -19.32 2.38 -6.09
N ASP A 403 -18.41 1.97 -6.98
CA ASP A 403 -17.29 1.09 -6.63
C ASP A 403 -16.21 1.83 -5.87
N VAL A 404 -15.93 3.09 -6.24
CA VAL A 404 -15.07 3.99 -5.45
C VAL A 404 -15.63 4.15 -4.03
N SER A 405 -16.92 4.48 -3.89
CA SER A 405 -17.56 4.64 -2.57
C SER A 405 -17.43 3.40 -1.67
N LYS A 406 -17.74 2.21 -2.20
CA LYS A 406 -17.60 0.95 -1.45
C LYS A 406 -16.14 0.67 -1.07
N SER A 407 -15.22 0.94 -1.99
CA SER A 407 -13.78 0.71 -1.79
C SER A 407 -13.20 1.65 -0.74
N LEU A 408 -13.57 2.94 -0.78
CA LEU A 408 -13.18 3.93 0.23
C LEU A 408 -13.61 3.48 1.64
N TYR A 409 -14.87 3.07 1.79
CA TYR A 409 -15.39 2.59 3.07
C TYR A 409 -14.60 1.37 3.59
N MET A 410 -14.37 0.39 2.72
CA MET A 410 -13.64 -0.84 3.08
C MET A 410 -12.18 -0.54 3.46
N LEU A 411 -11.50 0.26 2.65
CA LEU A 411 -10.09 0.59 2.86
C LEU A 411 -9.87 1.46 4.10
N ALA A 412 -10.71 2.47 4.35
CA ALA A 412 -10.60 3.32 5.54
C ALA A 412 -10.96 2.63 6.86
N ASN A 413 -11.73 1.54 6.81
CA ASN A 413 -12.10 0.79 8.00
C ASN A 413 -11.12 -0.35 8.31
N GLY A 414 -10.19 -0.66 7.41
CA GLY A 414 -9.18 -1.68 7.68
C GLY A 414 -9.75 -3.10 7.82
N MET A 415 -10.93 -3.38 7.25
CA MET A 415 -11.62 -4.66 7.46
C MET A 415 -12.24 -5.18 6.17
N GLY A 416 -11.98 -6.46 5.91
CA GLY A 416 -12.57 -7.24 4.83
C GLY A 416 -14.03 -7.61 5.12
N LYS A 417 -14.68 -8.26 4.15
CA LYS A 417 -16.01 -8.83 4.40
C LYS A 417 -15.86 -10.15 5.15
N GLN A 418 -16.65 -10.33 6.21
CA GLN A 418 -16.75 -11.62 6.90
C GLN A 418 -17.31 -12.68 5.94
N ARG A 419 -16.57 -13.77 5.73
CA ARG A 419 -16.97 -14.87 4.83
C ARG A 419 -17.20 -16.14 5.62
N SER A 420 -18.20 -16.91 5.23
CA SER A 420 -18.37 -18.29 5.69
C SER A 420 -17.53 -19.23 4.82
N THR A 421 -16.95 -20.26 5.42
CA THR A 421 -16.33 -21.37 4.71
C THR A 421 -17.40 -22.26 4.10
N ILE A 422 -17.01 -23.10 3.14
CA ILE A 422 -17.86 -24.14 2.55
C ILE A 422 -18.42 -25.09 3.62
N SER A 423 -17.73 -25.22 4.77
CA SER A 423 -18.17 -26.02 5.91
C SER A 423 -19.08 -25.26 6.90
N GLY A 424 -19.55 -24.06 6.56
CA GLY A 424 -20.39 -23.22 7.42
C GLY A 424 -19.69 -22.60 8.63
N LYS A 425 -18.35 -22.72 8.74
CA LYS A 425 -17.57 -22.04 9.78
C LYS A 425 -17.20 -20.64 9.31
N THR A 426 -17.20 -19.64 10.18
CA THR A 426 -16.75 -18.30 9.78
C THR A 426 -15.23 -18.30 9.55
N LYS A 427 -14.75 -17.81 8.39
CA LYS A 427 -13.31 -17.56 8.17
C LYS A 427 -12.89 -16.38 9.05
N ALA A 428 -11.65 -16.39 9.56
CA ALA A 428 -11.12 -15.24 10.29
C ALA A 428 -11.28 -13.95 9.46
N LEU A 429 -11.74 -12.88 10.10
CA LEU A 429 -11.90 -11.59 9.46
C LEU A 429 -10.52 -11.05 9.08
N HIS A 430 -10.32 -10.73 7.80
CA HIS A 430 -9.12 -10.06 7.35
C HIS A 430 -9.15 -8.60 7.84
N ILE A 431 -8.16 -8.25 8.65
CA ILE A 431 -7.94 -6.88 9.12
C ILE A 431 -6.63 -6.36 8.53
N TRP A 432 -6.58 -5.06 8.24
CA TRP A 432 -5.39 -4.41 7.74
C TRP A 432 -5.31 -2.95 8.20
N ARG A 433 -4.11 -2.40 8.13
CA ARG A 433 -3.80 -0.98 8.22
C ARG A 433 -2.99 -0.61 7.00
N VAL A 434 -3.38 0.44 6.28
CA VAL A 434 -2.69 0.84 5.05
C VAL A 434 -2.54 2.35 4.98
N SER A 435 -1.40 2.80 4.46
CA SER A 435 -1.26 4.17 3.97
C SER A 435 -1.67 4.21 2.51
N ILE A 436 -2.62 5.06 2.14
CA ILE A 436 -3.21 5.07 0.79
C ILE A 436 -2.80 6.35 0.07
N LEU A 437 -2.03 6.23 -1.00
CA LEU A 437 -1.77 7.33 -1.91
C LEU A 437 -2.65 7.14 -3.15
N SER A 438 -3.48 8.13 -3.43
CA SER A 438 -4.42 8.11 -4.55
C SER A 438 -4.29 9.39 -5.37
N ASN A 439 -4.67 9.33 -6.66
CA ASN A 439 -4.79 10.52 -7.49
C ASN A 439 -6.02 10.48 -8.41
N GLY A 440 -6.39 11.65 -8.93
CA GLY A 440 -7.51 11.81 -9.87
C GLY A 440 -7.57 13.20 -10.51
N GLU A 441 -8.47 13.39 -11.46
CA GLU A 441 -8.72 14.70 -12.06
C GLU A 441 -9.56 15.62 -11.17
N GLU A 442 -10.38 15.02 -10.32
CA GLU A 442 -11.33 15.69 -9.44
C GLU A 442 -11.24 15.14 -8.02
N SER A 443 -11.82 15.85 -7.06
CA SER A 443 -11.92 15.38 -5.69
C SER A 443 -12.82 14.15 -5.59
N ILE A 444 -12.61 13.31 -4.57
CA ILE A 444 -13.48 12.15 -4.28
C ILE A 444 -14.93 12.61 -4.14
N GLU A 445 -15.16 13.74 -3.46
CA GLU A 445 -16.51 14.28 -3.28
C GLU A 445 -17.17 14.64 -4.61
N ALA A 446 -16.45 15.34 -5.50
CA ALA A 446 -16.97 15.72 -6.82
C ALA A 446 -17.27 14.48 -7.66
N HIS A 447 -16.39 13.48 -7.61
CA HIS A 447 -16.58 12.21 -8.32
C HIS A 447 -17.84 11.46 -7.87
N LEU A 448 -18.04 11.34 -6.55
CA LEU A 448 -19.23 10.69 -5.99
C LEU A 448 -20.52 11.47 -6.31
N GLN A 449 -20.46 12.80 -6.26
CA GLN A 449 -21.60 13.66 -6.50
C GLN A 449 -22.17 13.52 -7.92
N LYS A 450 -21.33 13.25 -8.93
CA LYS A 450 -21.77 12.98 -10.31
C LYS A 450 -22.74 11.80 -10.42
N ALA A 451 -22.64 10.83 -9.51
CA ALA A 451 -23.53 9.67 -9.43
C ALA A 451 -24.64 9.83 -8.37
N GLY A 452 -24.84 11.03 -7.81
CA GLY A 452 -25.78 11.27 -6.72
C GLY A 452 -25.38 10.60 -5.40
N LEU A 453 -24.11 10.20 -5.26
CA LEU A 453 -23.56 9.60 -4.05
C LEU A 453 -22.89 10.67 -3.18
N SER A 454 -22.79 10.40 -1.89
CA SER A 454 -22.03 11.26 -0.97
C SER A 454 -21.22 10.40 0.00
N ALA A 455 -19.97 10.78 0.23
CA ALA A 455 -19.16 10.19 1.29
C ALA A 455 -19.51 10.82 2.63
N LYS A 456 -19.46 10.03 3.70
CA LYS A 456 -19.69 10.55 5.05
C LYS A 456 -18.51 11.41 5.46
N ALA A 457 -18.76 12.49 6.21
CA ALA A 457 -17.70 13.37 6.69
C ALA A 457 -16.62 12.63 7.49
N GLY A 458 -16.99 11.59 8.25
CA GLY A 458 -16.05 10.71 8.95
C GLY A 458 -15.11 9.91 8.04
N GLU A 459 -15.55 9.55 6.83
CA GLU A 459 -14.71 8.88 5.83
C GLU A 459 -13.76 9.88 5.16
N LEU A 460 -14.28 11.09 4.86
CA LEU A 460 -13.53 12.16 4.21
C LEU A 460 -12.44 12.78 5.09
N VAL A 461 -12.54 12.71 6.42
CA VAL A 461 -11.43 13.13 7.30
C VAL A 461 -10.30 12.12 7.37
N ARG A 462 -10.53 10.86 6.92
CA ARG A 462 -9.49 9.83 6.76
C ARG A 462 -8.86 9.84 5.37
N PHE A 463 -9.57 10.38 4.38
CA PHE A 463 -9.11 10.63 3.01
C PHE A 463 -8.83 12.12 2.77
N LEU A 464 -7.58 12.51 3.01
CA LEU A 464 -7.07 13.87 2.88
C LEU A 464 -7.02 14.27 1.39
N GLN A 465 -8.03 15.01 0.94
CA GLN A 465 -8.12 15.49 -0.44
C GLN A 465 -7.28 16.76 -0.61
N LEU A 466 -6.17 16.66 -1.33
CA LEU A 466 -5.20 17.73 -1.51
C LEU A 466 -5.18 18.17 -2.98
N PRO A 467 -5.57 19.42 -3.29
CA PRO A 467 -5.43 19.93 -4.65
C PRO A 467 -3.95 20.04 -5.03
N VAL A 468 -3.66 19.96 -6.32
CA VAL A 468 -2.34 20.37 -6.84
C VAL A 468 -2.16 21.88 -6.66
N PHE A 469 -1.06 22.30 -6.03
CA PHE A 469 -0.79 23.70 -5.68
C PHE A 469 0.62 24.20 -6.05
N GLY A 470 1.43 23.40 -6.75
CA GLY A 470 2.75 23.84 -7.21
C GLY A 470 2.67 24.75 -8.44
N LEU A 471 3.74 25.52 -8.67
CA LEU A 471 3.84 26.48 -9.77
C LEU A 471 3.72 25.83 -11.17
N TYR A 472 4.21 24.60 -11.31
CA TYR A 472 4.22 23.82 -12.54
C TYR A 472 3.35 22.56 -12.41
N GLY A 473 2.18 22.68 -11.80
CA GLY A 473 1.36 21.54 -11.40
C GLY A 473 1.82 21.03 -10.03
N ALA A 474 2.19 19.75 -9.91
CA ALA A 474 2.63 19.17 -8.64
C ALA A 474 4.01 19.67 -8.17
N PHE A 475 4.70 20.49 -8.97
CA PHE A 475 6.09 20.91 -8.75
C PHE A 475 6.17 22.42 -8.53
N SER A 476 6.93 22.83 -7.51
CA SER A 476 7.35 24.21 -7.30
C SER A 476 8.77 24.46 -7.84
N GLU A 477 9.59 23.43 -7.93
CA GLU A 477 10.97 23.47 -8.43
C GLU A 477 11.20 22.37 -9.49
N LEU A 478 11.86 22.72 -10.60
CA LEU A 478 12.10 21.83 -11.74
C LEU A 478 13.53 21.27 -11.78
N HIS A 479 14.41 21.70 -10.87
CA HIS A 479 15.77 21.19 -10.72
C HIS A 479 16.59 21.29 -12.02
N GLY A 480 16.46 22.42 -12.71
CA GLY A 480 17.14 22.69 -13.97
C GLY A 480 16.48 22.13 -15.22
N MET A 481 15.33 21.45 -15.11
CA MET A 481 14.54 21.03 -16.28
C MET A 481 13.73 22.21 -16.85
N LYS A 482 13.46 22.20 -18.16
CA LYS A 482 12.81 23.33 -18.85
C LYS A 482 11.30 23.39 -18.64
N SER A 483 10.68 22.27 -18.23
CA SER A 483 9.23 22.18 -18.06
C SER A 483 8.86 21.08 -17.06
N GLY A 484 7.66 21.19 -16.49
CA GLY A 484 7.07 20.14 -15.65
C GLY A 484 6.93 18.79 -16.37
N ARG A 485 6.74 18.79 -17.71
CA ARG A 485 6.70 17.56 -18.52
C ARG A 485 8.06 16.85 -18.57
N GLU A 486 9.12 17.61 -18.83
CA GLU A 486 10.49 17.08 -18.85
C GLU A 486 10.89 16.55 -17.47
N PHE A 487 10.56 17.30 -16.42
CA PHE A 487 10.78 16.88 -15.04
C PHE A 487 10.00 15.60 -14.69
N SER A 488 8.71 15.53 -15.07
CA SER A 488 7.90 14.31 -14.87
C SER A 488 8.50 13.09 -15.56
N ALA A 489 9.00 13.25 -16.79
CA ALA A 489 9.63 12.18 -17.56
C ALA A 489 10.96 11.72 -16.91
N LEU A 490 11.76 12.66 -16.39
CA LEU A 490 12.97 12.36 -15.63
C LEU A 490 12.65 11.53 -14.39
N LEU A 491 11.69 11.98 -13.57
CA LEU A 491 11.28 11.30 -12.35
C LEU A 491 10.78 9.88 -12.64
N ALA A 492 9.92 9.72 -13.65
CA ALA A 492 9.38 8.42 -14.06
C ALA A 492 10.48 7.47 -14.54
N ARG A 493 11.45 7.96 -15.32
CA ARG A 493 12.60 7.18 -15.79
C ARG A 493 13.47 6.73 -14.61
N ASN A 494 13.82 7.65 -13.71
CA ASN A 494 14.70 7.36 -12.59
C ASN A 494 14.06 6.34 -11.64
N ALA A 495 12.78 6.52 -11.30
CA ALA A 495 12.03 5.59 -10.46
C ALA A 495 11.85 4.19 -11.08
N ALA A 496 11.88 4.09 -12.41
CA ALA A 496 11.86 2.80 -13.10
C ALA A 496 13.23 2.11 -13.14
N HIS A 497 14.33 2.85 -13.07
CA HIS A 497 15.69 2.29 -13.05
C HIS A 497 16.15 1.92 -11.64
N VAL A 498 15.81 2.73 -10.64
CA VAL A 498 16.26 2.56 -9.26
C VAL A 498 15.05 2.51 -8.33
N HIS A 499 14.85 1.36 -7.68
CA HIS A 499 13.69 1.10 -6.83
C HIS A 499 13.90 -0.07 -5.86
N GLY A 500 13.06 -0.16 -4.82
CA GLY A 500 12.99 -1.25 -3.84
C GLY A 500 14.07 -1.25 -2.74
N SER A 501 15.12 -0.44 -2.88
CA SER A 501 16.21 -0.36 -1.90
C SER A 501 15.87 0.50 -0.68
N ALA A 502 15.13 1.60 -0.86
CA ALA A 502 14.81 2.55 0.20
C ALA A 502 13.88 1.97 1.28
N GLY A 503 12.83 1.24 0.88
CA GLY A 503 11.88 0.65 1.83
C GLY A 503 12.55 -0.41 2.71
N LEU A 504 13.43 -1.23 2.13
CA LEU A 504 14.20 -2.21 2.87
C LEU A 504 15.14 -1.55 3.89
N ALA A 505 15.92 -0.55 3.46
CA ALA A 505 16.84 0.17 4.35
C ALA A 505 16.10 0.84 5.52
N PHE A 506 14.91 1.40 5.25
CA PHE A 506 14.04 1.97 6.27
C PHE A 506 13.59 0.91 7.29
N LEU A 507 13.09 -0.24 6.84
CA LEU A 507 12.63 -1.32 7.71
C LEU A 507 13.77 -1.94 8.54
N GLU A 508 14.98 -2.06 7.97
CA GLU A 508 16.15 -2.59 8.70
C GLU A 508 16.52 -1.73 9.91
N LYS A 509 16.25 -0.41 9.87
CA LYS A 509 16.41 0.48 11.01
C LYS A 509 15.17 0.50 11.92
N LEU A 510 13.98 0.65 11.34
CA LEU A 510 12.73 0.77 12.10
C LEU A 510 12.42 -0.46 12.96
N THR A 511 12.75 -1.67 12.50
CA THR A 511 12.54 -2.91 13.25
C THR A 511 13.39 -3.01 14.52
N ARG A 512 14.42 -2.17 14.67
CA ARG A 512 15.30 -2.10 15.83
C ARG A 512 15.10 -0.83 16.66
N ASP A 513 14.13 -0.01 16.27
CA ASP A 513 13.81 1.23 16.94
C ASP A 513 12.62 1.04 17.88
N GLU A 514 12.92 1.19 19.17
CA GLU A 514 11.98 0.99 20.28
C GLU A 514 11.43 2.31 20.85
N ARG A 515 11.71 3.45 20.21
CA ARG A 515 11.16 4.74 20.63
C ARG A 515 9.64 4.76 20.58
N ASP A 516 9.04 5.56 21.47
CA ASP A 516 7.60 5.80 21.45
C ASP A 516 7.22 6.78 20.34
N PHE A 517 6.95 6.26 19.15
CA PHE A 517 6.53 7.07 18.00
C PHE A 517 5.20 7.79 18.22
N SER A 518 4.35 7.33 19.15
CA SER A 518 3.11 8.06 19.50
C SER A 518 3.44 9.39 20.19
N GLU A 519 4.42 9.41 21.09
CA GLU A 519 4.89 10.64 21.73
C GLU A 519 5.49 11.62 20.70
N TYR A 520 6.30 11.12 19.77
CA TYR A 520 6.86 11.94 18.70
C TYR A 520 5.77 12.54 17.80
N LEU A 521 4.74 11.75 17.47
CA LEU A 521 3.59 12.23 16.70
C LEU A 521 2.83 13.34 17.45
N ASP A 522 2.65 13.21 18.77
CA ASP A 522 1.98 14.23 19.58
C ASP A 522 2.79 15.55 19.62
N ARG A 523 4.13 15.47 19.71
CA ARG A 523 4.99 16.66 19.58
C ARG A 523 4.86 17.31 18.21
N PHE A 524 4.80 16.52 17.15
CA PHE A 524 4.65 17.02 15.79
C PHE A 524 3.28 17.70 15.59
N LEU A 525 2.22 17.12 16.13
CA LEU A 525 0.88 17.70 16.13
C LEU A 525 0.82 19.10 16.80
N ALA A 526 1.53 19.29 17.91
CA ALA A 526 1.59 20.58 18.58
C ALA A 526 2.14 21.71 17.67
N ILE A 527 3.01 21.37 16.72
CA ILE A 527 3.54 22.33 15.73
C ILE A 527 2.44 22.77 14.76
N PHE A 528 1.55 21.87 14.34
CA PHE A 528 0.43 22.19 13.44
C PHE A 528 -0.52 23.19 14.10
N GLU A 529 -0.88 22.97 15.37
CA GLU A 529 -1.73 23.90 16.13
C GLU A 529 -1.05 25.25 16.34
N LYS A 530 0.26 25.27 16.62
CA LYS A 530 1.02 26.51 16.77
C LYS A 530 1.07 27.33 15.47
N GLN A 531 1.23 26.67 14.33
CA GLN A 531 1.38 27.35 13.03
C GLN A 531 0.03 27.76 12.41
N HIS A 532 -0.99 26.93 12.55
CA HIS A 532 -2.30 27.14 11.91
C HIS A 532 -3.37 27.66 12.88
N GLY A 533 -3.07 27.77 14.17
CA GLY A 533 -4.02 28.15 15.20
C GLY A 533 -4.94 26.99 15.62
N PRO A 534 -5.99 27.27 16.40
CA PRO A 534 -6.89 26.24 16.93
C PRO A 534 -7.50 25.37 15.84
N LEU A 535 -7.51 24.06 16.09
CA LEU A 535 -8.04 23.06 15.18
C LEU A 535 -9.38 22.52 15.70
N SER A 536 -10.38 22.46 14.82
CA SER A 536 -11.60 21.69 15.07
C SER A 536 -11.28 20.18 15.19
N PRO A 537 -12.17 19.36 15.76
CA PRO A 537 -11.95 17.91 15.86
C PRO A 537 -11.69 17.21 14.51
N GLN A 538 -12.25 17.74 13.42
CA GLN A 538 -12.02 17.23 12.06
C GLN A 538 -10.65 17.64 11.52
N GLU A 539 -10.25 18.89 11.74
CA GLU A 539 -8.92 19.40 11.38
C GLU A 539 -7.82 18.72 12.20
N GLY A 540 -8.04 18.45 13.49
CA GLY A 540 -7.08 17.73 14.34
C GLY A 540 -6.84 16.30 13.87
N ARG A 541 -7.89 15.59 13.40
CA ARG A 541 -7.73 14.26 12.78
C ARG A 541 -6.93 14.33 11.48
N ALA A 542 -7.18 15.34 10.65
CA ALA A 542 -6.43 15.53 9.41
C ALA A 542 -4.96 15.89 9.70
N ALA A 543 -4.72 16.82 10.63
CA ALA A 543 -3.39 17.21 11.08
C ALA A 543 -2.60 16.00 11.58
N ARG A 544 -3.22 15.07 12.31
CA ARG A 544 -2.57 13.83 12.76
C ARG A 544 -2.09 12.96 11.59
N GLY A 545 -2.86 12.90 10.50
CA GLY A 545 -2.45 12.23 9.27
C GLY A 545 -1.24 12.89 8.58
N PHE A 546 -1.26 14.22 8.44
CA PHE A 546 -0.13 14.96 7.88
C PHE A 546 1.12 14.88 8.78
N ALA A 547 0.96 14.99 10.10
CA ALA A 547 2.05 14.86 11.06
C ALA A 547 2.68 13.47 11.04
N LEU A 548 1.88 12.40 10.90
CA LEU A 548 2.40 11.04 10.72
C LEU A 548 3.23 10.91 9.43
N ILE A 549 2.76 11.50 8.33
CA ILE A 549 3.50 11.50 7.06
C ILE A 549 4.82 12.25 7.22
N GLY A 550 4.81 13.43 7.83
CA GLY A 550 6.01 14.21 8.13
C GLY A 550 6.99 13.44 9.01
N LEU A 551 6.51 12.84 10.11
CA LEU A 551 7.30 11.97 11.00
C LEU A 551 7.98 10.82 10.24
N ALA A 552 7.25 10.15 9.36
CA ALA A 552 7.80 9.07 8.56
C ALA A 552 8.95 9.53 7.65
N GLY A 553 8.82 10.73 7.05
CA GLY A 553 9.88 11.32 6.24
C GLY A 553 11.08 11.81 7.04
N GLU A 554 10.87 12.37 8.25
CA GLU A 554 11.96 12.75 9.15
C GLU A 554 12.73 11.51 9.62
N LEU A 555 12.04 10.44 10.04
CA LEU A 555 12.68 9.17 10.42
C LEU A 555 13.44 8.54 9.25
N ALA A 556 12.89 8.58 8.04
CA ALA A 556 13.60 8.09 6.86
C ALA A 556 14.87 8.92 6.58
N SER A 557 14.86 10.22 6.88
CA SER A 557 16.03 11.08 6.76
C SER A 557 17.07 10.77 7.86
N GLU A 558 16.62 10.64 9.10
CA GLU A 558 17.44 10.27 10.27
C GLU A 558 18.12 8.90 10.10
N TYR A 559 17.40 7.93 9.53
CA TYR A 559 17.94 6.60 9.21
C TYR A 559 18.91 6.60 8.01
N GLY A 560 19.13 7.74 7.36
CA GLY A 560 20.00 7.88 6.21
C GLY A 560 19.42 7.29 4.92
N VAL A 561 18.08 7.21 4.80
CA VAL A 561 17.39 6.65 3.63
C VAL A 561 17.16 7.73 2.56
N THR A 562 16.64 8.89 2.91
CA THR A 562 16.30 9.96 1.94
C THR A 562 17.48 10.89 1.66
N GLY A 563 18.32 11.16 2.66
CA GLY A 563 19.37 12.19 2.59
C GLY A 563 18.83 13.62 2.56
N TRP A 564 17.59 13.85 2.96
CA TRP A 564 17.02 15.21 3.08
C TRP A 564 17.55 15.93 4.33
N PRO A 565 17.64 17.27 4.30
CA PRO A 565 17.97 18.03 5.49
C PRO A 565 16.86 17.88 6.53
N GLU A 566 17.22 18.05 7.80
CA GLU A 566 16.28 18.09 8.91
C GLU A 566 15.12 19.05 8.61
N ARG A 567 13.92 18.71 9.07
CA ARG A 567 12.68 19.48 8.90
C ARG A 567 12.07 19.45 7.50
N ALA A 568 12.76 18.98 6.47
CA ALA A 568 12.25 19.04 5.11
C ALA A 568 10.90 18.31 4.92
N ALA A 569 10.74 17.13 5.53
CA ALA A 569 9.50 16.35 5.42
C ALA A 569 8.38 16.94 6.29
N MET A 570 8.73 17.39 7.49
CA MET A 570 7.79 18.06 8.40
C MET A 570 7.25 19.37 7.82
N ASP A 571 8.13 20.23 7.32
CA ASP A 571 7.73 21.52 6.74
C ASP A 571 6.86 21.32 5.49
N ALA A 572 7.16 20.30 4.67
CA ALA A 572 6.30 19.90 3.57
C ALA A 572 4.92 19.46 4.04
N ALA A 573 4.83 18.67 5.12
CA ALA A 573 3.55 18.25 5.70
C ALA A 573 2.73 19.44 6.24
N LEU A 574 3.39 20.42 6.87
CA LEU A 574 2.77 21.66 7.36
C LEU A 574 2.21 22.51 6.21
N VAL A 575 2.97 22.65 5.11
CA VAL A 575 2.52 23.33 3.89
C VAL A 575 1.30 22.61 3.29
N CYS A 576 1.39 21.30 3.12
CA CYS A 576 0.30 20.51 2.55
C CYS A 576 -0.97 20.54 3.42
N PHE A 577 -0.85 20.52 4.74
CA PHE A 577 -1.99 20.70 5.63
C PHE A 577 -2.63 22.09 5.50
N GLY A 578 -1.80 23.13 5.36
CA GLY A 578 -2.28 24.48 5.08
C GLY A 578 -3.11 24.55 3.79
N GLU A 579 -2.61 23.97 2.71
CA GLU A 579 -3.32 23.90 1.42
C GLU A 579 -4.59 23.05 1.49
N TRP A 580 -4.55 21.92 2.21
CA TRP A 580 -5.74 21.12 2.50
C TRP A 580 -6.80 21.93 3.27
N ARG A 581 -6.39 22.68 4.29
CA ARG A 581 -7.28 23.50 5.11
C ARG A 581 -7.90 24.64 4.31
N LYS A 582 -7.11 25.30 3.46
CA LYS A 582 -7.60 26.34 2.53
C LYS A 582 -8.66 25.79 1.58
N HIS A 583 -8.41 24.61 0.99
CA HIS A 583 -9.34 23.99 0.06
C HIS A 583 -10.66 23.57 0.72
N ARG A 584 -10.59 22.95 1.90
CA ARG A 584 -11.77 22.55 2.69
C ARG A 584 -12.56 23.75 3.21
N GLY A 585 -11.87 24.85 3.48
CA GLY A 585 -12.37 25.99 4.25
C GLY A 585 -12.49 25.67 5.75
N PRO A 586 -12.64 26.71 6.61
CA PRO A 586 -12.54 26.57 8.06
C PRO A 586 -13.75 25.84 8.70
N GLY A 587 -13.55 25.04 9.75
CA GLY A 587 -14.63 24.44 10.54
C GLY A 587 -15.16 23.09 10.04
N GLU A 588 -16.29 22.65 10.61
CA GLU A 588 -16.91 21.35 10.29
C GLU A 588 -17.62 21.38 8.93
N LEU A 589 -17.61 20.25 8.20
CA LEU A 589 -18.21 20.18 6.86
C LEU A 589 -19.73 20.00 6.88
N GLU A 590 -20.25 19.29 7.89
CA GLU A 590 -21.67 18.97 8.02
C GLU A 590 -22.55 20.23 8.10
N PRO A 591 -22.23 21.25 8.94
CA PRO A 591 -23.01 22.48 8.96
C PRO A 591 -22.97 23.22 7.63
N LYS A 592 -21.80 23.33 7.00
CA LYS A 592 -21.64 24.02 5.71
C LYS A 592 -22.46 23.39 4.61
N LYS A 593 -22.35 22.07 4.42
CA LYS A 593 -23.12 21.34 3.40
C LYS A 593 -24.62 21.47 3.61
N LEU A 594 -25.04 21.48 4.87
CA LEU A 594 -26.45 21.63 5.23
C LEU A 594 -26.97 23.03 4.92
N ILE A 595 -26.23 24.08 5.28
CA ILE A 595 -26.58 25.47 4.99
C ILE A 595 -26.62 25.69 3.48
N GLU A 596 -25.63 25.17 2.75
CA GLU A 596 -25.56 25.27 1.30
C GLU A 596 -26.73 24.55 0.61
N ALA A 597 -27.10 23.36 1.09
CA ALA A 597 -28.28 22.65 0.56
C ALA A 597 -29.58 23.46 0.74
N VAL A 598 -29.74 24.10 1.90
CA VAL A 598 -30.88 24.99 2.17
C VAL A 598 -30.83 26.22 1.27
N ARG A 599 -29.65 26.85 1.10
CA ARG A 599 -29.46 28.03 0.24
C ARG A 599 -29.79 27.69 -1.22
N GLN A 600 -29.23 26.62 -1.77
CA GLN A 600 -29.51 26.17 -3.14
C GLN A 600 -31.00 25.84 -3.35
N TYR A 601 -31.65 25.23 -2.35
CA TYR A 601 -33.09 24.97 -2.43
C TYR A 601 -33.90 26.27 -2.54
N ILE A 602 -33.52 27.30 -1.77
CA ILE A 602 -34.14 28.61 -1.80
C ILE A 602 -33.89 29.31 -3.13
N GLU A 603 -32.68 29.22 -3.68
CA GLU A 603 -32.34 29.84 -4.98
C GLU A 603 -33.12 29.19 -6.13
N LEU A 604 -33.21 27.86 -6.16
CA LEU A 604 -33.90 27.12 -7.22
C LEU A 604 -35.43 27.23 -7.12
N TYR A 605 -35.97 27.30 -5.90
CA TYR A 605 -37.40 27.13 -5.66
C TYR A 605 -38.07 28.28 -4.90
N GLY A 606 -37.34 29.34 -4.59
CA GLY A 606 -37.80 30.48 -3.79
C GLY A 606 -39.09 31.09 -4.33
N ASP A 607 -39.15 31.34 -5.63
CA ASP A 607 -40.31 31.99 -6.26
C ASP A 607 -41.42 31.01 -6.65
N SER A 608 -41.08 29.74 -6.87
CA SER A 608 -42.02 28.73 -7.36
C SER A 608 -42.68 27.91 -6.25
N ARG A 609 -42.04 27.78 -5.07
CA ARG A 609 -42.51 26.93 -3.96
C ARG A 609 -42.78 27.68 -2.66
N PHE A 610 -42.53 28.99 -2.60
CA PHE A 610 -42.85 29.83 -1.45
C PHE A 610 -43.78 30.98 -1.84
N THR A 611 -44.87 31.14 -1.09
CA THR A 611 -45.81 32.26 -1.26
C THR A 611 -45.54 33.33 -0.21
N LYS A 612 -45.72 34.60 -0.54
CA LYS A 612 -45.63 35.68 0.46
C LYS A 612 -46.75 35.52 1.50
N THR A 613 -46.50 35.82 2.78
CA THR A 613 -47.47 35.55 3.87
C THR A 613 -48.79 36.32 3.78
N ASP A 614 -48.81 37.44 3.07
CA ASP A 614 -49.97 38.31 2.81
C ASP A 614 -50.59 38.11 1.43
N ASP A 615 -50.02 37.21 0.61
CA ASP A 615 -50.52 36.91 -0.72
C ASP A 615 -51.50 35.72 -0.68
N ASN A 616 -52.70 35.94 -1.22
CA ASN A 616 -53.77 34.94 -1.32
C ASN A 616 -53.75 34.18 -2.65
N SER A 617 -52.69 34.34 -3.45
CA SER A 617 -52.51 33.57 -4.67
C SER A 617 -52.45 32.07 -4.38
N ARG A 618 -53.29 31.31 -5.07
CA ARG A 618 -53.23 29.84 -5.05
C ARG A 618 -52.02 29.41 -5.87
N LEU A 619 -51.03 28.86 -5.19
CA LEU A 619 -49.87 28.27 -5.84
C LEU A 619 -50.31 26.96 -6.50
N HIS A 620 -50.21 26.88 -7.83
CA HIS A 620 -50.50 25.65 -8.58
C HIS A 620 -49.26 24.75 -8.54
N GLY A 621 -49.18 23.85 -7.55
CA GLY A 621 -48.06 22.92 -7.39
C GLY A 621 -47.74 22.55 -5.94
N GLU A 622 -46.54 22.01 -5.70
CA GLU A 622 -46.05 21.67 -4.36
C GLU A 622 -45.56 22.91 -3.60
N ARG A 623 -46.29 23.36 -2.57
CA ARG A 623 -45.83 24.44 -1.67
C ARG A 623 -44.87 23.89 -0.60
N SER A 624 -43.71 24.53 -0.47
CA SER A 624 -42.69 24.15 0.54
C SER A 624 -42.72 25.07 1.76
N GLY A 625 -43.29 26.27 1.62
CA GLY A 625 -43.46 27.20 2.73
C GLY A 625 -44.02 28.54 2.30
N TYR A 626 -43.74 29.55 3.13
CA TYR A 626 -44.02 30.95 2.87
C TYR A 626 -42.77 31.79 3.04
N TRP A 627 -42.81 33.06 2.66
CA TRP A 627 -41.76 34.02 3.00
C TRP A 627 -42.37 35.35 3.45
N ARG A 628 -41.64 36.10 4.27
CA ARG A 628 -42.01 37.46 4.69
C ARG A 628 -40.80 38.37 4.73
N MET A 629 -41.01 39.67 4.56
CA MET A 629 -40.01 40.67 4.94
C MET A 629 -40.07 40.90 6.44
N THR A 630 -38.92 41.12 7.05
CA THR A 630 -38.82 41.57 8.44
C THR A 630 -38.82 43.10 8.51
N ASP A 631 -39.10 43.64 9.68
CA ASP A 631 -39.09 45.09 9.93
C ASP A 631 -37.69 45.72 9.69
N GLN A 632 -36.64 44.89 9.69
CA GLN A 632 -35.26 45.27 9.43
C GLN A 632 -34.86 45.09 7.94
N GLY A 633 -35.81 44.81 7.05
CA GLY A 633 -35.59 44.83 5.60
C GLY A 633 -35.01 43.56 4.99
N TYR A 634 -34.80 42.48 5.73
CA TYR A 634 -34.34 41.19 5.19
C TYR A 634 -35.47 40.16 5.09
N LYS A 635 -35.33 39.21 4.16
CA LYS A 635 -36.30 38.16 3.85
C LYS A 635 -36.17 36.97 4.80
N GLN A 636 -37.29 36.52 5.37
CA GLN A 636 -37.38 35.28 6.16
C GLN A 636 -38.12 34.20 5.39
N TRP A 637 -37.54 33.01 5.37
CA TRP A 637 -38.12 31.82 4.73
C TRP A 637 -38.78 30.94 5.78
N LEU A 638 -40.08 30.70 5.62
CA LEU A 638 -40.94 29.97 6.54
C LEU A 638 -41.18 28.57 5.98
N PHE A 639 -40.28 27.64 6.28
CA PHE A 639 -40.39 26.28 5.79
C PHE A 639 -41.44 25.48 6.56
N SER A 640 -42.28 24.77 5.82
CA SER A 640 -43.04 23.65 6.39
C SER A 640 -42.10 22.50 6.74
N SER A 641 -42.57 21.56 7.59
CA SER A 641 -41.79 20.35 7.91
C SER A 641 -41.42 19.54 6.66
N ALA A 642 -42.37 19.38 5.72
CA ALA A 642 -42.12 18.67 4.47
C ALA A 642 -41.17 19.42 3.54
N GLY A 643 -41.32 20.76 3.44
CA GLY A 643 -40.43 21.60 2.66
C GLY A 643 -38.99 21.56 3.18
N LEU A 644 -38.80 21.66 4.50
CA LEU A 644 -37.46 21.62 5.08
C LEU A 644 -36.82 20.24 4.89
N LYS A 645 -37.58 19.15 5.05
CA LYS A 645 -37.09 17.79 4.74
C LYS A 645 -36.62 17.66 3.29
N LYS A 646 -37.33 18.27 2.34
CA LYS A 646 -36.90 18.31 0.93
C LYS A 646 -35.61 19.12 0.76
N ALA A 647 -35.49 20.27 1.43
CA ALA A 647 -34.32 21.14 1.31
C ALA A 647 -33.03 20.52 1.88
N ILE A 648 -33.11 19.79 3.00
CA ILE A 648 -31.94 19.15 3.62
C ILE A 648 -31.56 17.79 2.99
N GLY A 649 -32.36 17.32 2.02
CA GLY A 649 -32.14 16.07 1.30
C GLY A 649 -32.15 14.83 2.21
N ASN A 650 -31.11 13.99 2.08
CA ASN A 650 -30.96 12.73 2.81
C ASN A 650 -30.41 12.88 4.25
N THR A 651 -30.30 14.12 4.75
CA THR A 651 -29.77 14.38 6.09
C THR A 651 -30.83 14.08 7.15
N ASP A 652 -30.43 13.46 8.27
CA ASP A 652 -31.32 13.22 9.39
C ASP A 652 -31.92 14.53 9.91
N PHE A 653 -33.26 14.58 9.95
CA PHE A 653 -33.99 15.83 10.13
C PHE A 653 -33.76 16.50 11.49
N GLN A 654 -33.74 15.75 12.59
CA GLN A 654 -33.56 16.32 13.93
C GLN A 654 -32.14 16.88 14.14
N PRO A 655 -31.05 16.13 13.84
CA PRO A 655 -29.70 16.67 13.86
C PRO A 655 -29.53 17.90 12.96
N ALA A 656 -30.09 17.88 11.75
CA ALA A 656 -30.03 19.00 10.82
C ALA A 656 -30.64 20.29 11.40
N VAL A 657 -31.83 20.20 11.99
CA VAL A 657 -32.49 21.35 12.63
C VAL A 657 -31.67 21.90 13.79
N GLN A 658 -31.09 21.04 14.63
CA GLN A 658 -30.24 21.47 15.74
C GLN A 658 -28.97 22.18 15.23
N LEU A 659 -28.38 21.66 14.16
CA LEU A 659 -27.19 22.24 13.54
C LEU A 659 -27.47 23.62 12.95
N LEU A 660 -28.57 23.77 12.20
CA LEU A 660 -28.98 25.07 11.67
C LEU A 660 -29.28 26.10 12.76
N ILE A 661 -29.76 25.67 13.94
CA ILE A 661 -29.92 26.56 15.11
C ILE A 661 -28.56 26.98 15.67
N LYS A 662 -27.63 26.02 15.82
CA LYS A 662 -26.29 26.27 16.33
C LYS A 662 -25.54 27.28 15.45
N GLU A 663 -25.68 27.17 14.14
CA GLU A 663 -25.08 28.08 13.15
C GLU A 663 -25.89 29.39 12.95
N GLY A 664 -26.98 29.58 13.69
CA GLY A 664 -27.78 30.81 13.63
C GLY A 664 -28.65 30.97 12.38
N VAL A 665 -28.65 30.01 11.45
CA VAL A 665 -29.45 30.02 10.21
C VAL A 665 -30.93 29.76 10.49
N LEU A 666 -31.24 28.90 11.46
CA LEU A 666 -32.62 28.61 11.88
C LEU A 666 -32.92 29.31 13.20
N LYS A 667 -33.94 30.18 13.20
CA LYS A 667 -34.36 30.88 14.41
C LYS A 667 -35.08 29.91 15.34
N ARG A 668 -34.51 29.70 16.53
CA ARG A 668 -35.11 28.84 17.57
C ARG A 668 -36.46 29.40 18.00
N GLY A 669 -37.51 28.62 17.74
CA GLY A 669 -38.88 28.98 18.14
C GLY A 669 -39.21 28.63 19.59
N PRO A 670 -40.24 29.25 20.18
CA PRO A 670 -40.64 29.05 21.58
C PRO A 670 -41.19 27.63 21.86
N LYS A 671 -41.64 26.90 20.82
CA LYS A 671 -42.07 25.50 20.93
C LYS A 671 -41.09 24.60 20.19
N LYS A 672 -40.03 24.17 20.90
CA LYS A 672 -38.87 23.40 20.37
C LYS A 672 -38.06 24.18 19.33
N TYR A 673 -38.41 24.03 18.06
CA TYR A 673 -37.64 24.49 16.89
C TYR A 673 -38.49 25.24 15.86
N VAL A 674 -39.81 25.33 16.08
CA VAL A 674 -40.75 25.97 15.15
C VAL A 674 -41.36 27.21 15.78
N THR A 675 -41.66 28.20 14.94
CA THR A 675 -42.28 29.47 15.33
C THR A 675 -43.70 29.52 14.77
N LEU A 676 -44.65 29.95 15.62
CA LEU A 676 -46.03 30.17 15.20
C LEU A 676 -46.09 31.47 14.38
N VAL A 677 -46.59 31.38 13.14
CA VAL A 677 -46.76 32.52 12.24
C VAL A 677 -48.19 32.52 11.71
N LYS A 678 -48.82 33.69 11.64
CA LYS A 678 -50.16 33.85 11.04
C LYS A 678 -50.02 34.06 9.53
N ILE A 679 -50.65 33.19 8.74
CA ILE A 679 -50.77 33.31 7.28
C ILE A 679 -52.21 33.67 6.98
N LEU A 680 -52.46 34.84 6.38
CA LEU A 680 -53.82 35.33 6.09
C LEU A 680 -54.79 35.23 7.29
N GLY A 681 -54.27 35.48 8.51
CA GLY A 681 -55.04 35.39 9.76
C GLY A 681 -55.12 34.01 10.41
N VAL A 682 -54.70 32.94 9.71
CA VAL A 682 -54.70 31.57 10.24
C VAL A 682 -53.32 31.24 10.85
N PRO A 683 -53.24 30.85 12.14
CA PRO A 683 -51.97 30.51 12.79
C PRO A 683 -51.48 29.11 12.38
N ASP A 684 -50.20 29.00 11.99
CA ASP A 684 -49.54 27.73 11.65
C ASP A 684 -48.04 27.75 12.07
N TRP A 685 -47.40 26.58 12.15
CA TRP A 685 -46.04 26.40 12.67
C TRP A 685 -44.99 26.20 11.56
N PHE A 686 -43.96 27.04 11.55
CA PHE A 686 -42.91 27.00 10.54
C PHE A 686 -41.51 26.96 11.14
N TYR A 687 -40.58 26.35 10.40
CA TYR A 687 -39.14 26.52 10.62
C TYR A 687 -38.72 27.83 9.94
N VAL A 688 -38.25 28.78 10.74
CA VAL A 688 -37.89 30.12 10.25
C VAL A 688 -36.41 30.14 9.92
N ILE A 689 -36.11 30.16 8.63
CA ILE A 689 -34.75 30.24 8.10
C ILE A 689 -34.45 31.69 7.72
N GLN A 690 -33.29 32.14 8.17
CA GLN A 690 -32.73 33.43 7.86
C GLN A 690 -31.29 33.20 7.41
N LEU A 691 -31.07 33.30 6.10
CA LEU A 691 -29.73 33.35 5.54
C LEU A 691 -29.28 34.81 5.61
N GLN A 692 -28.08 35.06 6.11
CA GLN A 692 -27.46 36.37 5.90
C GLN A 692 -27.13 36.45 4.41
N ASP A 693 -27.59 37.51 3.75
CA ASP A 693 -27.15 37.84 2.40
C ASP A 693 -25.70 38.32 2.52
N ASP A 694 -24.77 37.64 1.84
CA ASP A 694 -23.35 38.00 1.83
C ASP A 694 -23.08 39.34 1.10
N ASP A 695 -24.11 40.01 0.58
CA ASP A 695 -24.04 41.26 -0.19
C ASP A 695 -24.01 42.55 0.66
N HIS A 696 -23.86 42.45 1.98
CA HIS A 696 -23.73 43.61 2.87
C HIS A 696 -22.49 43.58 3.78
N ALA A 697 -21.39 42.98 3.31
CA ALA A 697 -20.04 43.32 3.79
C ALA A 697 -19.43 44.35 2.82
N GLY A 698 -19.66 45.64 3.13
CA GLY A 698 -18.98 46.76 2.47
C GLY A 698 -17.52 46.89 2.87
#